data_AF-A0A1V4HPC5-F1
#
_entry.id   AF-A0A1V4HPC5-F1
#
_cell.length_a   1.000
_cell.length_b   1.000
_cell.length_c   1.000
_cell.angle_alpha   90.00
_cell.angle_beta   90.00
_cell.angle_gamma   90.00
#
_symmetry.space_group_name_H-M   'P 1'
#
loop_
_entity.id
_entity.type
_entity.pdbx_description
1 polymer ?
#
loop_
_entity_poly.entity_id
_entity_poly.type
_entity_poly.pdbx_seq_one_letter_code
_entity_poly.pdbx_strand_id
1 'polypeptide(L)'
;MARGNGVKWGLVLLLGASSFLTAGSRAEAATVKSLTMAEAMDQGVKISPLLRDARTEILKKKLELEQAQHAVKSEEAKASGLFAKPHNLSQDLTIRLKVPEASKQLYIAQETLRQSMNGVRIDVQKAYLTAFQDASAEDQARSKWEEAKAAVDTVKKKRQFGLADEAEQDKADKALEKASSDYKQAQLAAKASRLALGKLLNIDMENKVEFTFESDYADLTQQQLPIYSAKALSSSLSLLKDTEDRRLADNKLNTTRDLYSSKFGSARMKVIDGLYKAQDVDMELFQASYETTLAQVKKDWEGFFMLLGFIPIPKSLLQGEFDGLRYLDDLRDALPIATMEQNKAMLQEKESRNAVIAAVRQSFLEAKGAEESYAQALRDRDNAKSNLDKAAQKVKLSLMKTDELQVFKEAVRSTDQQVLSAQVSYKTTLGKLDLATGGAVEKTLQKGILPYRNLDDGLAAAKPQKPKAPVGTWKLKPAVGPLLSDFSVTVNKKLGATEYAVFTKEGRAIGKRMKMTKPTRNLTLKFSHIENLKVVLYHKGKKLDEFLLEGKGNAGQLAAASAGDGTPAGSGSGASEGAGSEAGESEAAGLGTVIIGAYKIQLDALTPTAYQAASATIAKSGQGMYFQSEEAGAPWIALDTVVDPSALSDPASSAVLSKEAASALKVAVDIAKPGAIASVETPAQLQQEIDTLKKDIVKLEAAKAAAVTDMKLADIVDLAVQLKDAQARLGMLEALLGGDAAAALKQMELVNNPDALIAALSEEATAPPDGGGSPGGSEPAAGNAASEDQLAEQAELQQMKLEQAIAAGEPGAAAAALQPLLATQAQLADAQTGASTGIASLAEAKQKLQAALSAAQQDTERVATLTRSLAAVDEAVQSMEKDALFAQLAAVQEVAAELPPDAAVQPLLEQQVTKLLGKLQQQEKAKYSAAELEALADLSARLADTKAIDIQPIAAENVLSPNIYIKFDAPPVIINGQAYLPIRSVSESFGAAVDWAQDSMTVTVSSESATITCRINDATAYIDGEPFQIEAPALLLAGKTYVPLRFISESLGLQVDWNAPTQIIQIAN
;
A
#
# COMPACT_ATOMS: atom_id res chain seq x y z
N MET A 1 73.70 -26.82 11.75
CA MET A 1 74.49 -27.28 10.58
C MET A 1 73.87 -26.69 9.32
N ALA A 2 74.74 -26.24 8.40
CA ALA A 2 74.50 -25.84 6.99
C ALA A 2 73.49 -24.69 6.72
N ARG A 3 73.94 -23.48 6.29
CA ARG A 3 74.31 -23.07 4.90
C ARG A 3 73.14 -23.25 3.91
N GLY A 4 72.73 -22.30 3.07
CA GLY A 4 73.20 -20.96 2.70
C GLY A 4 72.13 -20.29 1.81
N ASN A 5 72.06 -18.96 1.75
CA ASN A 5 72.59 -18.07 0.68
C ASN A 5 71.52 -17.58 -0.33
N GLY A 6 71.43 -16.24 -0.45
CA GLY A 6 70.91 -15.48 -1.61
C GLY A 6 69.78 -14.48 -1.26
N VAL A 7 69.99 -13.18 -0.91
CA VAL A 7 70.38 -12.00 -1.76
C VAL A 7 69.31 -11.81 -2.88
N LYS A 8 68.50 -10.73 -3.03
CA LYS A 8 68.60 -9.29 -2.70
C LYS A 8 67.30 -8.49 -3.05
N TRP A 9 67.04 -7.39 -2.30
CA TRP A 9 66.24 -6.13 -2.49
C TRP A 9 64.81 -6.18 -3.09
N GLY A 10 63.82 -5.43 -2.59
CA GLY A 10 63.83 -4.35 -1.61
C GLY A 10 62.42 -3.84 -1.23
N LEU A 11 62.39 -3.12 -0.09
CA LEU A 11 61.44 -2.14 0.44
C LEU A 11 59.94 -2.25 0.10
N VAL A 12 59.09 -2.37 1.13
CA VAL A 12 58.10 -1.35 1.57
C VAL A 12 57.43 -1.81 2.88
N LEU A 13 57.19 -0.86 3.78
CA LEU A 13 56.59 -0.97 5.10
C LEU A 13 55.21 -1.64 5.13
N LEU A 14 55.03 -2.58 6.07
CA LEU A 14 53.74 -3.02 6.61
C LEU A 14 53.90 -3.16 8.13
N LEU A 15 53.44 -2.16 8.89
CA LEU A 15 53.21 -2.29 10.33
C LEU A 15 51.81 -2.87 10.52
N GLY A 16 51.75 -4.18 10.71
CA GLY A 16 50.56 -4.90 11.11
C GLY A 16 50.66 -5.37 12.56
N ALA A 17 49.68 -4.93 13.34
CA ALA A 17 49.10 -5.56 14.54
C ALA A 17 49.99 -5.81 15.77
N SER A 18 49.63 -5.18 16.89
CA SER A 18 49.37 -5.92 18.12
C SER A 18 48.37 -5.17 19.01
N SER A 19 47.33 -5.87 19.41
CA SER A 19 46.36 -5.49 20.44
C SER A 19 47.02 -5.41 21.82
N PHE A 20 46.67 -4.41 22.62
CA PHE A 20 46.75 -4.49 24.08
C PHE A 20 45.47 -3.93 24.70
N LEU A 21 44.75 -4.82 25.38
CA LEU A 21 43.79 -4.50 26.42
C LEU A 21 44.58 -4.28 27.72
N THR A 22 44.52 -3.07 28.26
CA THR A 22 44.85 -2.81 29.67
C THR A 22 43.81 -1.86 30.26
N ALA A 23 43.21 -2.30 31.36
CA ALA A 23 42.30 -1.52 32.18
C ALA A 23 43.04 -0.37 32.89
N GLY A 24 42.35 0.76 33.04
CA GLY A 24 42.57 1.74 34.11
C GLY A 24 43.88 2.53 34.09
N SER A 25 43.94 3.58 33.28
CA SER A 25 44.75 4.77 33.57
C SER A 25 44.12 6.00 32.92
N ARG A 26 44.05 7.12 33.66
CA ARG A 26 43.64 8.45 33.19
C ARG A 26 44.20 8.73 31.80
N ALA A 27 43.33 9.13 30.88
CA ALA A 27 43.73 9.62 29.56
C ALA A 27 44.65 10.82 29.72
N GLU A 28 45.94 10.63 29.45
CA GLU A 28 46.83 11.72 29.06
C GLU A 28 46.32 12.23 27.71
N ALA A 29 45.96 13.51 27.66
CA ALA A 29 45.41 14.15 26.47
C ALA A 29 46.48 14.19 25.36
N ALA A 30 46.41 13.23 24.43
CA ALA A 30 47.13 13.34 23.18
C ALA A 30 46.54 14.54 22.41
N THR A 31 47.30 15.63 22.33
CA THR A 31 46.91 16.82 21.56
C THR A 31 46.89 16.46 20.08
N VAL A 32 45.69 16.37 19.50
CA VAL A 32 45.53 16.10 18.07
C VAL A 32 46.05 17.31 17.30
N LYS A 33 47.12 17.14 16.51
CA LYS A 33 47.73 18.22 15.73
C LYS A 33 47.02 18.44 14.39
N SER A 34 46.61 17.36 13.75
CA SER A 34 45.88 17.35 12.49
C SER A 34 44.78 16.31 12.55
N LEU A 35 43.66 16.57 11.89
CA LEU A 35 42.55 15.63 11.80
C LEU A 35 41.97 15.66 10.39
N THR A 36 41.87 14.50 9.75
CA THR A 36 41.16 14.37 8.47
C THR A 36 39.68 14.09 8.69
N MET A 37 38.85 14.40 7.70
CA MET A 37 37.41 14.12 7.75
C MET A 37 37.08 12.62 7.91
N ALA A 38 37.85 11.75 7.24
CA ALA A 38 37.66 10.30 7.32
C ALA A 38 38.00 9.75 8.72
N GLU A 39 39.10 10.21 9.32
CA GLU A 39 39.47 9.86 10.70
C GLU A 39 38.43 10.36 11.71
N ALA A 40 37.92 11.59 11.51
CA ALA A 40 36.83 12.13 12.33
C ALA A 40 35.59 11.23 12.25
N MET A 41 35.14 10.86 11.06
CA MET A 41 33.96 9.99 10.88
C MET A 41 34.16 8.61 11.52
N ASP A 42 35.31 7.95 11.30
CA ASP A 42 35.60 6.63 11.87
C ASP A 42 35.60 6.68 13.40
N GLN A 43 36.27 7.69 13.97
CA GLN A 43 36.29 7.90 15.41
C GLN A 43 34.88 8.21 15.97
N GLY A 44 34.11 9.05 15.29
CA GLY A 44 32.74 9.40 15.70
C GLY A 44 31.82 8.18 15.73
N VAL A 45 31.88 7.32 14.71
CA VAL A 45 31.14 6.05 14.68
C VAL A 45 31.59 5.10 15.79
N LYS A 46 32.88 5.08 16.10
CA LYS A 46 33.45 4.20 17.13
C LYS A 46 32.99 4.59 18.54
N ILE A 47 32.89 5.88 18.84
CA ILE A 47 32.65 6.40 20.19
C ILE A 47 31.21 6.87 20.45
N SER A 48 30.37 6.95 19.40
CA SER A 48 28.99 7.42 19.51
C SER A 48 28.18 6.63 20.56
N PRO A 49 27.61 7.31 21.58
CA PRO A 49 26.71 6.70 22.55
C PRO A 49 25.48 6.09 21.87
N LEU A 50 24.92 6.79 20.88
CA LEU A 50 23.74 6.34 20.13
C LEU A 50 23.99 4.98 19.46
N LEU A 51 25.16 4.77 18.85
CA LEU A 51 25.50 3.51 18.22
C LEU A 51 25.80 2.40 19.22
N ARG A 52 26.39 2.74 20.37
CA ARG A 52 26.59 1.80 21.48
C ARG A 52 25.24 1.32 22.02
N ASP A 53 24.30 2.24 22.21
CA ASP A 53 22.97 1.93 22.74
C ASP A 53 22.17 1.12 21.72
N ALA A 54 22.24 1.45 20.42
CA ALA A 54 21.65 0.64 19.35
C ALA A 54 22.24 -0.78 19.25
N ARG A 55 23.56 -0.95 19.42
CA ARG A 55 24.20 -2.28 19.52
C ARG A 55 23.71 -3.06 20.73
N THR A 56 23.49 -2.38 21.85
CA THR A 56 22.94 -2.99 23.08
C THR A 56 21.50 -3.43 22.86
N GLU A 57 20.70 -2.62 22.17
CA GLU A 57 19.33 -2.97 21.80
C GLU A 57 19.29 -4.19 20.88
N ILE A 58 20.19 -4.31 19.91
CA ILE A 58 20.31 -5.53 19.09
C ILE A 58 20.59 -6.77 19.95
N LEU A 59 21.49 -6.67 20.94
CA LEU A 59 21.75 -7.79 21.86
C LEU A 59 20.51 -8.15 22.67
N LYS A 60 19.76 -7.16 23.15
CA LYS A 60 18.49 -7.35 23.85
C LYS A 60 17.45 -8.03 22.95
N LYS A 61 17.25 -7.55 21.72
CA LYS A 61 16.32 -8.15 20.74
C LYS A 61 16.71 -9.55 20.33
N LYS A 62 18.02 -9.84 20.26
CA LYS A 62 18.51 -11.20 20.04
C LYS A 62 18.15 -12.13 21.20
N LEU A 63 18.32 -11.66 22.44
CA LEU A 63 17.92 -12.42 23.62
C LEU A 63 16.40 -12.63 23.67
N GLU A 64 15.60 -11.61 23.34
CA GLU A 64 14.14 -11.71 23.24
C GLU A 64 13.71 -12.74 22.19
N LEU A 65 14.40 -12.80 21.03
CA LEU A 65 14.16 -13.83 20.02
C LEU A 65 14.49 -15.25 20.54
N GLU A 66 15.62 -15.42 21.23
CA GLU A 66 15.97 -16.71 21.86
C GLU A 66 14.92 -17.11 22.91
N GLN A 67 14.47 -16.16 23.75
CA GLN A 67 13.41 -16.38 24.74
C GLN A 67 12.08 -16.73 24.06
N ALA A 68 11.73 -16.09 22.96
CA ALA A 68 10.53 -16.41 22.18
C ALA A 68 10.61 -17.85 21.64
N GLN A 69 11.75 -18.25 21.06
CA GLN A 69 11.96 -19.62 20.58
C GLN A 69 11.88 -20.66 21.70
N HIS A 70 12.45 -20.37 22.87
CA HIS A 70 12.35 -21.25 24.04
C HIS A 70 10.91 -21.32 24.58
N ALA A 71 10.20 -20.19 24.62
CA ALA A 71 8.80 -20.15 25.03
C ALA A 71 7.93 -21.01 24.13
N VAL A 72 8.05 -20.87 22.80
CA VAL A 72 7.31 -21.70 21.83
C VAL A 72 7.62 -23.18 22.02
N LYS A 73 8.89 -23.58 22.08
CA LYS A 73 9.30 -24.96 22.35
C LYS A 73 8.75 -25.51 23.67
N SER A 74 8.69 -24.66 24.70
CA SER A 74 8.17 -25.06 26.01
C SER A 74 6.65 -25.26 25.99
N GLU A 75 5.91 -24.42 25.26
CA GLU A 75 4.47 -24.56 25.09
C GLU A 75 4.12 -25.76 24.21
N GLU A 76 4.88 -26.04 23.15
CA GLU A 76 4.75 -27.27 22.34
C GLU A 76 5.00 -28.54 23.18
N ALA A 77 6.01 -28.52 24.06
CA ALA A 77 6.28 -29.62 24.97
C ALA A 77 5.16 -29.82 26.02
N LYS A 78 4.52 -28.75 26.48
CA LYS A 78 3.34 -28.83 27.36
C LYS A 78 2.12 -29.35 26.61
N ALA A 79 1.91 -28.88 25.37
CA ALA A 79 0.78 -29.27 24.52
C ALA A 79 0.83 -30.75 24.09
N SER A 80 2.01 -31.38 24.10
CA SER A 80 2.20 -32.81 23.79
C SER A 80 2.05 -33.75 25.01
N GLY A 81 1.78 -33.22 26.21
CA GLY A 81 1.60 -34.02 27.42
C GLY A 81 0.24 -34.74 27.50
N LEU A 82 0.19 -35.89 28.18
CA LEU A 82 -1.03 -36.72 28.35
C LEU A 82 -2.23 -36.00 29.01
N PHE A 83 -2.01 -34.86 29.66
CA PHE A 83 -3.02 -34.07 30.36
C PHE A 83 -3.05 -32.61 29.87
N ALA A 84 -2.59 -32.35 28.65
CA ALA A 84 -2.57 -31.01 28.07
C ALA A 84 -3.98 -30.43 27.95
N LYS A 85 -4.17 -29.18 28.37
CA LYS A 85 -5.41 -28.44 28.15
C LYS A 85 -5.41 -27.88 26.72
N PRO A 86 -6.55 -27.91 26.00
CA PRO A 86 -6.64 -27.29 24.68
C PRO A 86 -6.49 -25.77 24.77
N HIS A 87 -5.71 -25.18 23.85
CA HIS A 87 -5.59 -23.72 23.71
C HIS A 87 -6.80 -23.13 22.98
N ASN A 88 -6.97 -21.80 23.03
CA ASN A 88 -7.88 -21.06 22.13
C ASN A 88 -7.10 -20.40 20.97
N LEU A 89 -7.83 -19.86 19.97
CA LEU A 89 -7.24 -19.24 18.78
C LEU A 89 -6.24 -18.15 19.14
N SER A 90 -6.63 -17.23 20.02
CA SER A 90 -5.79 -16.11 20.42
C SER A 90 -4.47 -16.59 21.05
N GLN A 91 -4.51 -17.61 21.91
CA GLN A 91 -3.30 -18.22 22.49
C GLN A 91 -2.41 -18.87 21.43
N ASP A 92 -2.99 -19.68 20.53
CA ASP A 92 -2.21 -20.33 19.46
C ASP A 92 -1.60 -19.32 18.48
N LEU A 93 -2.35 -18.28 18.14
CA LEU A 93 -1.87 -17.19 17.28
C LEU A 93 -0.74 -16.43 17.96
N THR A 94 -0.89 -16.07 19.24
CA THR A 94 0.18 -15.42 20.03
C THR A 94 1.43 -16.30 20.12
N ILE A 95 1.29 -17.61 20.35
CA ILE A 95 2.43 -18.53 20.42
C ILE A 95 3.13 -18.58 19.05
N ARG A 96 2.39 -18.74 17.95
CA ARG A 96 2.95 -18.85 16.60
C ARG A 96 3.58 -17.55 16.07
N LEU A 97 3.04 -16.39 16.45
CA LEU A 97 3.55 -15.08 16.04
C LEU A 97 4.73 -14.59 16.88
N LYS A 98 4.96 -15.16 18.07
CA LYS A 98 6.03 -14.74 18.99
C LYS A 98 7.42 -14.70 18.36
N VAL A 99 7.75 -15.72 17.55
CA VAL A 99 9.06 -15.80 16.87
C VAL A 99 9.14 -14.85 15.67
N PRO A 100 8.16 -14.80 14.75
CA PRO A 100 8.10 -13.78 13.70
C PRO A 100 8.20 -12.34 14.22
N GLU A 101 7.46 -12.00 15.28
CA GLU A 101 7.48 -10.66 15.89
C GLU A 101 8.86 -10.31 16.44
N ALA A 102 9.46 -11.22 17.23
CA ALA A 102 10.80 -11.00 17.76
C ALA A 102 11.87 -10.93 16.65
N SER A 103 11.71 -11.71 15.58
CA SER A 103 12.61 -11.69 14.41
C SER A 103 12.54 -10.36 13.67
N LYS A 104 11.33 -9.85 13.43
CA LYS A 104 11.09 -8.52 12.86
C LYS A 104 11.74 -7.43 13.72
N GLN A 105 11.51 -7.45 15.04
CA GLN A 105 12.09 -6.46 15.95
C GLN A 105 13.63 -6.47 15.91
N LEU A 106 14.25 -7.65 15.85
CA LEU A 106 15.70 -7.78 15.69
C LEU A 106 16.17 -7.21 14.35
N TYR A 107 15.49 -7.52 13.25
CA TYR A 107 15.81 -6.99 11.92
C TYR A 107 15.72 -5.46 11.89
N ILE A 108 14.63 -4.88 12.41
CA ILE A 108 14.46 -3.42 12.49
C ILE A 108 15.53 -2.78 13.37
N ALA A 109 15.93 -3.40 14.48
CA ALA A 109 17.02 -2.91 15.32
C ALA A 109 18.37 -2.92 14.57
N GLN A 110 18.64 -3.95 13.76
CA GLN A 110 19.84 -4.05 12.93
C GLN A 110 19.89 -2.96 11.85
N GLU A 111 18.78 -2.75 11.13
CA GLU A 111 18.69 -1.71 10.10
C GLU A 111 18.69 -0.30 10.71
N THR A 112 18.09 -0.13 11.89
CA THR A 112 18.17 1.12 12.66
C THR A 112 19.63 1.43 13.00
N LEU A 113 20.41 0.46 13.51
CA LEU A 113 21.84 0.66 13.73
C LEU A 113 22.54 1.10 12.44
N ARG A 114 22.26 0.44 11.32
CA ARG A 114 22.89 0.77 10.03
C ARG A 114 22.57 2.20 9.59
N GLN A 115 21.32 2.64 9.66
CA GLN A 115 20.93 4.00 9.30
C GLN A 115 21.47 5.04 10.29
N SER A 116 21.46 4.73 11.60
CA SER A 116 22.06 5.57 12.63
C SER A 116 23.56 5.75 12.43
N MET A 117 24.28 4.72 11.97
CA MET A 117 25.70 4.85 11.62
C MET A 117 25.89 5.89 10.52
N ASN A 118 25.07 5.84 9.46
CA ASN A 118 25.11 6.84 8.39
C ASN A 118 24.79 8.24 8.91
N GLY A 119 23.75 8.37 9.76
CA GLY A 119 23.41 9.64 10.41
C GLY A 119 24.57 10.24 11.21
N VAL A 120 25.21 9.43 12.07
CA VAL A 120 26.38 9.85 12.86
C VAL A 120 27.54 10.29 11.95
N ARG A 121 27.80 9.57 10.85
CA ARG A 121 28.86 9.96 9.89
C ARG A 121 28.56 11.33 9.28
N ILE A 122 27.31 11.59 8.89
CA ILE A 122 26.87 12.88 8.32
C ILE A 122 26.92 14.01 9.36
N ASP A 123 26.54 13.76 10.61
CA ASP A 123 26.61 14.76 11.68
C ASP A 123 28.06 15.18 11.96
N VAL A 124 28.97 14.19 12.03
CA VAL A 124 30.40 14.43 12.17
C VAL A 124 30.97 15.14 10.94
N GLN A 125 30.57 14.74 9.74
CA GLN A 125 30.95 15.42 8.50
C GLN A 125 30.57 16.90 8.54
N LYS A 126 29.33 17.20 8.91
CA LYS A 126 28.81 18.57 8.97
C LYS A 126 29.59 19.38 10.00
N ALA A 127 29.79 18.85 11.20
CA ALA A 127 30.57 19.52 12.24
C ALA A 127 32.03 19.76 11.80
N TYR A 128 32.64 18.79 11.12
CA TYR A 128 33.98 18.91 10.55
C TYR A 128 34.05 20.01 9.49
N LEU A 129 33.10 20.05 8.55
CA LEU A 129 33.04 21.07 7.51
C LEU A 129 32.85 22.48 8.09
N THR A 130 32.02 22.62 9.14
CA THR A 130 31.88 23.90 9.87
C THR A 130 33.17 24.30 10.55
N ALA A 131 33.84 23.39 11.27
CA ALA A 131 35.12 23.67 11.93
C ALA A 131 36.21 24.06 10.92
N PHE A 132 36.24 23.40 9.76
CA PHE A 132 37.14 23.73 8.66
C PHE A 132 36.86 25.12 8.07
N GLN A 133 35.59 25.46 7.82
CA GLN A 133 35.18 26.76 7.30
C GLN A 133 35.54 27.91 8.26
N ASP A 134 35.28 27.74 9.56
CA ASP A 134 35.61 28.74 10.57
C ASP A 134 37.12 28.87 10.78
N ALA A 135 37.87 27.75 10.75
CA ALA A 135 39.34 27.80 10.81
C ALA A 135 39.93 28.55 9.61
N SER A 136 39.39 28.33 8.40
CA SER A 136 39.79 29.09 7.22
C SER A 136 39.43 30.58 7.35
N ALA A 137 38.30 30.92 7.96
CA ALA A 137 37.91 32.31 8.20
C ALA A 137 38.81 32.99 9.25
N GLU A 138 39.22 32.26 10.30
CA GLU A 138 40.20 32.72 11.30
C GLU A 138 41.54 33.05 10.63
N ASP A 139 42.08 32.15 9.80
CA ASP A 139 43.37 32.36 9.13
C ASP A 139 43.33 33.56 8.16
N GLN A 140 42.20 33.77 7.47
CA GLN A 140 41.99 34.95 6.63
C GLN A 140 41.92 36.24 7.45
N ALA A 141 41.13 36.26 8.53
CA ALA A 141 41.02 37.42 9.41
C ALA A 141 42.36 37.76 10.06
N ARG A 142 43.16 36.75 10.40
CA ARG A 142 44.53 36.90 10.88
C ARG A 142 45.43 37.56 9.83
N SER A 143 45.41 37.08 8.59
CA SER A 143 46.19 37.68 7.50
C SER A 143 45.83 39.16 7.30
N LYS A 144 44.54 39.51 7.35
CA LYS A 144 44.08 40.90 7.26
C LYS A 144 44.54 41.77 8.43
N TRP A 145 44.54 41.21 9.63
CA TRP A 145 45.06 41.88 10.82
C TRP A 145 46.59 42.10 10.73
N GLU A 146 47.35 41.12 10.26
CA GLU A 146 48.81 41.26 10.04
C GLU A 146 49.12 42.31 8.96
N GLU A 147 48.35 42.35 7.86
CA GLU A 147 48.44 43.38 6.82
C GLU A 147 48.12 44.79 7.36
N ALA A 148 47.03 44.93 8.12
CA ALA A 148 46.65 46.22 8.72
C ALA A 148 47.69 46.70 9.73
N LYS A 149 48.28 45.79 10.51
CA LYS A 149 49.35 46.09 11.45
C LYS A 149 50.61 46.59 10.73
N ALA A 150 51.02 45.91 9.66
CA ALA A 150 52.14 46.33 8.84
C ALA A 150 51.89 47.70 8.16
N ALA A 151 50.64 47.98 7.76
CA ALA A 151 50.25 49.28 7.22
C ALA A 151 50.40 50.40 8.26
N VAL A 152 49.94 50.21 9.49
CA VAL A 152 50.12 51.15 10.61
C VAL A 152 51.62 51.41 10.87
N ASP A 153 52.43 50.36 10.95
CA ASP A 153 53.89 50.49 11.16
C ASP A 153 54.56 51.28 10.02
N THR A 154 54.07 51.11 8.79
CA THR A 154 54.56 51.84 7.61
C THR A 154 54.18 53.32 7.66
N VAL A 155 52.92 53.64 7.95
CA VAL A 155 52.45 55.03 8.09
C VAL A 155 53.18 55.75 9.23
N LYS A 156 53.38 55.06 10.36
CA LYS A 156 54.15 55.58 11.50
C LYS A 156 55.59 55.94 11.12
N LYS A 157 56.26 55.09 10.33
CA LYS A 157 57.59 55.41 9.78
C LYS A 157 57.55 56.59 8.82
N LYS A 158 56.60 56.65 7.88
CA LYS A 158 56.44 57.80 6.96
C LYS A 158 56.25 59.12 7.70
N ARG A 159 55.46 59.11 8.78
CA ARG A 159 55.22 60.29 9.62
C ARG A 159 56.52 60.79 10.29
N GLN A 160 57.42 59.89 10.69
CA GLN A 160 58.75 60.28 11.23
C GLN A 160 59.61 61.06 10.23
N PHE A 161 59.36 60.89 8.93
CA PHE A 161 60.06 61.60 7.85
C PHE A 161 59.23 62.74 7.22
N GLY A 162 58.07 63.09 7.80
CA GLY A 162 57.18 64.13 7.26
C GLY A 162 56.46 63.74 5.96
N LEU A 163 56.38 62.45 5.65
CA LEU A 163 55.82 61.90 4.40
C LEU A 163 54.36 61.39 4.54
N ALA A 164 53.74 61.56 5.70
CA ALA A 164 52.35 61.18 5.97
C ALA A 164 51.74 62.13 7.03
N ASP A 165 50.44 62.42 6.92
CA ASP A 165 49.71 63.30 7.83
C ASP A 165 48.96 62.53 8.93
N GLU A 166 48.32 63.27 9.84
CA GLU A 166 47.58 62.69 10.98
C GLU A 166 46.31 61.95 10.55
N ALA A 167 45.66 62.39 9.46
CA ALA A 167 44.47 61.75 8.91
C ALA A 167 44.77 60.36 8.31
N GLU A 168 45.92 60.20 7.64
CA GLU A 168 46.40 58.90 7.16
C GLU A 168 46.66 57.91 8.30
N GLN A 169 47.21 58.40 9.43
CA GLN A 169 47.44 57.57 10.60
C GLN A 169 46.12 57.13 11.25
N ASP A 170 45.19 58.05 11.48
CA ASP A 170 43.87 57.74 12.05
C ASP A 170 43.10 56.71 11.20
N LYS A 171 43.23 56.80 9.87
CA LYS A 171 42.62 55.82 8.95
C LYS A 171 43.24 54.43 9.10
N ALA A 172 44.57 54.35 9.21
CA ALA A 172 45.27 53.08 9.40
C ALA A 172 44.97 52.46 10.77
N ASP A 173 44.91 53.27 11.83
CA ASP A 173 44.60 52.83 13.19
C ASP A 173 43.16 52.28 13.30
N LYS A 174 42.17 52.97 12.70
CA LYS A 174 40.79 52.47 12.61
C LYS A 174 40.68 51.15 11.83
N ALA A 175 41.45 51.01 10.75
CA ALA A 175 41.48 49.77 9.98
C ALA A 175 42.08 48.60 10.78
N LEU A 176 43.13 48.85 11.56
CA LEU A 176 43.72 47.86 12.47
C LEU A 176 42.76 47.48 13.60
N GLU A 177 42.05 48.44 14.19
CA GLU A 177 41.06 48.20 15.24
C GLU A 177 39.94 47.28 14.72
N LYS A 178 39.40 47.60 13.54
CA LYS A 178 38.39 46.76 12.87
C LYS A 178 38.92 45.35 12.60
N ALA A 179 40.10 45.23 11.97
CA ALA A 179 40.69 43.92 11.66
C ALA A 179 41.00 43.09 12.93
N SER A 180 41.37 43.75 14.02
CA SER A 180 41.59 43.11 15.33
C SER A 180 40.28 42.58 15.93
N SER A 181 39.19 43.34 15.82
CA SER A 181 37.86 42.89 16.24
C SER A 181 37.38 41.69 15.41
N ASP A 182 37.47 41.79 14.07
CA ASP A 182 37.05 40.73 13.15
C ASP A 182 37.85 39.44 13.39
N TYR A 183 39.17 39.54 13.63
CA TYR A 183 40.02 38.40 13.97
C TYR A 183 39.62 37.74 15.30
N LYS A 184 39.33 38.52 16.35
CA LYS A 184 38.86 37.96 17.63
C LYS A 184 37.53 37.22 17.47
N GLN A 185 36.60 37.75 16.68
CA GLN A 185 35.32 37.09 16.41
C GLN A 185 35.54 35.77 15.66
N ALA A 186 36.34 35.77 14.61
CA ALA A 186 36.65 34.56 13.84
C ALA A 186 37.38 33.51 14.70
N GLN A 187 38.29 33.93 15.57
CA GLN A 187 38.98 33.04 16.51
C GLN A 187 38.01 32.37 17.51
N LEU A 188 37.03 33.12 18.02
CA LEU A 188 36.01 32.57 18.91
C LEU A 188 35.09 31.57 18.17
N ALA A 189 34.68 31.89 16.95
CA ALA A 189 33.88 30.99 16.11
C ALA A 189 34.63 29.68 15.82
N ALA A 190 35.89 29.77 15.38
CA ALA A 190 36.74 28.61 15.11
C ALA A 190 37.01 27.76 16.36
N LYS A 191 37.19 28.39 17.54
CA LYS A 191 37.27 27.65 18.81
C LYS A 191 35.96 26.93 19.11
N ALA A 192 34.82 27.60 18.95
CA ALA A 192 33.50 27.05 19.26
C ALA A 192 33.14 25.85 18.38
N SER A 193 33.29 25.95 17.05
CA SER A 193 33.00 24.85 16.12
C SER A 193 33.95 23.68 16.30
N ARG A 194 35.23 23.93 16.58
CA ARG A 194 36.19 22.88 16.93
C ARG A 194 35.84 22.14 18.23
N LEU A 195 35.41 22.85 19.27
CA LEU A 195 34.95 22.21 20.51
C LEU A 195 33.65 21.41 20.30
N ALA A 196 32.75 21.87 19.43
CA ALA A 196 31.56 21.13 19.05
C ALA A 196 31.91 19.82 18.34
N LEU A 197 32.88 19.84 17.41
CA LEU A 197 33.42 18.62 16.80
C LEU A 197 34.12 17.72 17.84
N GLY A 198 34.95 18.29 18.71
CA GLY A 198 35.64 17.57 19.78
C GLY A 198 34.66 16.81 20.70
N LYS A 199 33.51 17.40 21.00
CA LYS A 199 32.43 16.75 21.76
C LYS A 199 31.88 15.51 21.04
N LEU A 200 31.68 15.58 19.72
CA LEU A 200 31.19 14.44 18.91
C LEU A 200 32.22 13.32 18.77
N LEU A 201 33.51 13.62 18.94
CA LEU A 201 34.63 12.67 18.82
C LEU A 201 35.18 12.20 20.17
N ASN A 202 34.70 12.80 21.27
CA ASN A 202 35.26 12.67 22.62
C ASN A 202 36.78 12.90 22.64
N ILE A 203 37.20 13.98 21.98
CA ILE A 203 38.59 14.43 21.89
C ILE A 203 38.64 15.87 22.41
N ASP A 204 39.60 16.16 23.28
CA ASP A 204 39.87 17.54 23.66
C ASP A 204 40.49 18.30 22.47
N MET A 205 39.78 19.32 22.01
CA MET A 205 40.21 20.18 20.93
C MET A 205 40.32 21.64 21.36
N GLU A 206 40.74 21.89 22.61
CA GLU A 206 40.92 23.27 23.06
C GLU A 206 42.06 23.98 22.29
N ASN A 207 43.13 23.24 21.99
CA ASN A 207 44.26 23.70 21.17
C ASN A 207 43.92 23.75 19.67
N LYS A 208 44.66 24.55 18.88
CA LYS A 208 44.46 24.63 17.42
C LYS A 208 44.77 23.29 16.77
N VAL A 209 43.87 22.85 15.90
CA VAL A 209 43.95 21.60 15.12
C VAL A 209 43.95 21.96 13.65
N GLU A 210 44.82 21.33 12.87
CA GLU A 210 44.88 21.48 11.42
C GLU A 210 43.84 20.57 10.75
N PHE A 211 42.99 21.16 9.92
CA PHE A 211 41.94 20.46 9.18
C PHE A 211 42.31 20.37 7.70
N THR A 212 42.17 19.19 7.11
CA THR A 212 42.40 18.97 5.68
C THR A 212 41.10 18.69 4.96
N PHE A 213 40.88 19.32 3.81
CA PHE A 213 39.72 19.07 2.98
C PHE A 213 40.16 18.73 1.55
N GLU A 214 39.97 17.48 1.15
CA GLU A 214 40.20 17.04 -0.23
C GLU A 214 38.92 17.30 -1.04
N SER A 215 39.08 17.92 -2.22
CA SER A 215 37.97 18.09 -3.15
C SER A 215 37.58 16.75 -3.77
N ASP A 216 36.28 16.47 -3.76
CA ASP A 216 35.65 15.37 -4.48
C ASP A 216 34.28 15.79 -5.03
N TYR A 217 33.75 14.99 -5.96
CA TYR A 217 32.45 15.24 -6.58
C TYR A 217 31.72 13.93 -6.90
N ALA A 218 30.40 13.99 -6.99
CA ALA A 218 29.56 12.88 -7.40
C ALA A 218 29.13 13.04 -8.87
N ASP A 219 28.80 11.93 -9.52
CA ASP A 219 28.06 11.98 -10.79
C ASP A 219 26.58 12.28 -10.49
N LEU A 220 26.15 13.50 -10.84
CA LEU A 220 24.79 14.00 -10.70
C LEU A 220 24.10 14.17 -12.06
N THR A 221 24.29 13.20 -12.96
CA THR A 221 23.51 13.08 -14.19
C THR A 221 22.14 12.45 -13.94
N GLN A 222 21.15 12.75 -14.78
CA GLN A 222 19.80 12.20 -14.64
C GLN A 222 19.78 10.66 -14.71
N GLN A 223 20.75 10.05 -15.39
CA GLN A 223 20.88 8.60 -15.50
C GLN A 223 21.19 7.91 -14.17
N GLN A 224 21.75 8.62 -13.19
CA GLN A 224 22.04 8.09 -11.86
C GLN A 224 20.81 8.04 -10.95
N LEU A 225 19.79 8.86 -11.23
CA LEU A 225 18.60 8.97 -10.37
C LEU A 225 17.88 7.63 -10.15
N PRO A 226 17.62 6.79 -11.18
CA PRO A 226 17.03 5.46 -10.98
C PRO A 226 17.90 4.52 -10.12
N ILE A 227 19.23 4.62 -10.23
CA ILE A 227 20.18 3.80 -9.45
C ILE A 227 20.11 4.21 -7.98
N TYR A 228 20.13 5.51 -7.71
CA TYR A 228 19.96 6.07 -6.37
C TYR A 228 18.60 5.71 -5.75
N SER A 229 17.51 5.82 -6.52
CA SER A 229 16.19 5.40 -6.07
C SER A 229 16.11 3.90 -5.77
N ALA A 230 16.66 3.04 -6.65
CA ALA A 230 16.70 1.60 -6.42
C ALA A 230 17.48 1.25 -5.14
N LYS A 231 18.59 1.94 -4.89
CA LYS A 231 19.37 1.71 -3.67
C LYS A 231 18.63 2.15 -2.42
N ALA A 232 17.98 3.31 -2.46
CA ALA A 232 17.16 3.82 -1.36
C ALA A 232 16.00 2.87 -1.02
N LEU A 233 15.32 2.32 -2.02
CA LEU A 233 14.23 1.36 -1.84
C LEU A 233 14.66 0.08 -1.12
N SER A 234 15.93 -0.32 -1.24
CA SER A 234 16.49 -1.48 -0.54
C SER A 234 17.02 -1.20 0.86
N SER A 235 17.04 0.08 1.28
CA SER A 235 17.83 0.52 2.45
C SER A 235 17.15 1.57 3.32
N SER A 236 16.02 2.13 2.90
CA SER A 236 15.26 3.10 3.69
C SER A 236 14.55 2.41 4.85
N LEU A 237 14.79 2.87 6.07
CA LEU A 237 14.22 2.25 7.28
C LEU A 237 12.70 2.35 7.34
N SER A 238 12.08 3.44 6.88
CA SER A 238 10.62 3.58 6.89
C SER A 238 9.98 2.50 6.00
N LEU A 239 10.44 2.38 4.76
CA LEU A 239 9.97 1.36 3.84
C LEU A 239 10.27 -0.06 4.35
N LEU A 240 11.44 -0.30 4.94
CA LEU A 240 11.78 -1.61 5.49
C LEU A 240 10.88 -1.97 6.69
N LYS A 241 10.52 -1.01 7.54
CA LYS A 241 9.53 -1.21 8.62
C LYS A 241 8.19 -1.64 8.05
N ASP A 242 7.66 -0.89 7.09
CA ASP A 242 6.34 -1.18 6.50
C ASP A 242 6.37 -2.50 5.70
N THR A 243 7.49 -2.83 5.07
CA THR A 243 7.70 -4.13 4.39
C THR A 243 7.64 -5.28 5.40
N GLU A 244 8.26 -5.13 6.57
CA GLU A 244 8.20 -6.13 7.63
C GLU A 244 6.84 -6.17 8.35
N ASP A 245 6.16 -5.04 8.45
CA ASP A 245 4.77 -4.97 8.94
C ASP A 245 3.85 -5.75 8.01
N ARG A 246 3.97 -5.56 6.69
CA ARG A 246 3.26 -6.35 5.68
C ARG A 246 3.60 -7.84 5.78
N ARG A 247 4.89 -8.20 5.91
CA ARG A 247 5.30 -9.62 6.11
C ARG A 247 4.72 -10.21 7.39
N LEU A 248 4.65 -9.44 8.47
CA LEU A 248 4.04 -9.90 9.71
C LEU A 248 2.51 -10.06 9.56
N ALA A 249 1.85 -9.14 8.87
CA ALA A 249 0.42 -9.25 8.55
C ALA A 249 0.13 -10.47 7.65
N ASP A 250 0.98 -10.74 6.65
CA ASP A 250 0.92 -11.98 5.84
C ASP A 250 1.06 -13.23 6.73
N ASN A 251 2.03 -13.24 7.64
CA ASN A 251 2.24 -14.36 8.56
C ASN A 251 1.05 -14.54 9.51
N LYS A 252 0.47 -13.45 10.02
CA LYS A 252 -0.73 -13.46 10.85
C LYS A 252 -1.91 -14.02 10.06
N LEU A 253 -2.16 -13.54 8.85
CA LEU A 253 -3.23 -14.05 8.00
C LEU A 253 -3.06 -15.53 7.67
N ASN A 254 -1.86 -15.95 7.24
CA ASN A 254 -1.57 -17.35 6.91
C ASN A 254 -1.71 -18.25 8.15
N THR A 255 -1.19 -17.82 9.30
CA THR A 255 -1.31 -18.56 10.56
C THR A 255 -2.76 -18.70 10.99
N THR A 256 -3.53 -17.61 10.92
CA THR A 256 -4.96 -17.62 11.19
C THR A 256 -5.66 -18.60 10.24
N ARG A 257 -5.39 -18.54 8.93
CA ARG A 257 -5.97 -19.47 7.95
C ARG A 257 -5.61 -20.93 8.24
N ASP A 258 -4.37 -21.23 8.58
CA ASP A 258 -3.92 -22.60 8.89
C ASP A 258 -4.63 -23.13 10.15
N LEU A 259 -4.81 -22.29 11.16
CA LEU A 259 -5.58 -22.63 12.36
C LEU A 259 -7.06 -22.87 12.01
N TYR A 260 -7.66 -22.05 11.15
CA TYR A 260 -9.03 -22.26 10.67
C TYR A 260 -9.17 -23.57 9.88
N SER A 261 -8.25 -23.83 8.95
CA SER A 261 -8.24 -25.05 8.13
C SER A 261 -8.04 -26.30 9.00
N SER A 262 -7.18 -26.23 10.01
CA SER A 262 -6.99 -27.31 10.98
C SER A 262 -8.23 -27.58 11.84
N LYS A 263 -9.08 -26.59 12.10
CA LYS A 263 -10.27 -26.73 12.94
C LYS A 263 -11.53 -27.08 12.15
N PHE A 264 -11.72 -26.50 10.97
CA PHE A 264 -12.94 -26.66 10.16
C PHE A 264 -12.79 -27.62 8.98
N GLY A 265 -11.56 -28.04 8.69
CA GLY A 265 -11.25 -28.88 7.54
C GLY A 265 -11.17 -28.08 6.24
N SER A 266 -10.31 -28.55 5.33
CA SER A 266 -10.01 -27.91 4.05
C SER A 266 -11.21 -27.77 3.12
N ALA A 267 -12.23 -28.64 3.24
CA ALA A 267 -13.43 -28.58 2.42
C ALA A 267 -14.30 -27.35 2.72
N ARG A 268 -14.40 -26.95 4.00
CA ARG A 268 -15.21 -25.79 4.43
C ARG A 268 -14.48 -24.48 4.17
N MET A 269 -13.16 -24.49 4.37
CA MET A 269 -12.31 -23.33 4.10
C MET A 269 -12.08 -23.10 2.61
N LYS A 270 -12.45 -24.02 1.72
CA LYS A 270 -12.15 -23.97 0.28
C LYS A 270 -12.57 -22.67 -0.43
N VAL A 271 -13.73 -22.11 -0.08
CA VAL A 271 -14.21 -20.85 -0.67
C VAL A 271 -13.38 -19.68 -0.16
N ILE A 272 -13.17 -19.61 1.16
CA ILE A 272 -12.37 -18.58 1.82
C ILE A 272 -10.89 -18.64 1.38
N ASP A 273 -10.29 -19.83 1.34
CA ASP A 273 -8.95 -20.10 0.83
C ASP A 273 -8.80 -19.75 -0.66
N GLY A 274 -9.90 -19.84 -1.43
CA GLY A 274 -9.97 -19.39 -2.81
C GLY A 274 -9.92 -17.88 -2.95
N LEU A 275 -10.60 -17.16 -2.06
CA LEU A 275 -10.61 -15.69 -2.02
C LEU A 275 -9.24 -15.11 -1.66
N TYR A 276 -8.48 -15.79 -0.79
CA TYR A 276 -7.12 -15.39 -0.42
C TYR A 276 -6.05 -15.59 -1.50
N LYS A 277 -6.37 -16.26 -2.60
CA LYS A 277 -5.47 -16.38 -3.76
C LYS A 277 -5.63 -15.22 -4.76
N ALA A 278 -6.65 -14.38 -4.56
CA ALA A 278 -6.82 -13.15 -5.32
C ALA A 278 -5.82 -12.08 -4.86
N GLN A 279 -5.38 -11.23 -5.78
CA GLN A 279 -4.40 -10.19 -5.49
C GLN A 279 -4.98 -9.05 -4.64
N ASP A 280 -6.28 -8.82 -4.77
CA ASP A 280 -7.07 -7.91 -3.95
C ASP A 280 -8.24 -8.72 -3.39
N VAL A 281 -8.32 -8.82 -2.05
CA VAL A 281 -9.43 -9.50 -1.39
C VAL A 281 -10.61 -8.54 -1.37
N ASP A 282 -11.62 -8.82 -2.18
CA ASP A 282 -12.91 -8.14 -2.11
C ASP A 282 -13.53 -8.40 -0.72
N MET A 283 -13.51 -7.38 0.13
CA MET A 283 -13.92 -7.51 1.54
C MET A 283 -15.42 -7.77 1.68
N GLU A 284 -16.24 -7.31 0.74
CA GLU A 284 -17.68 -7.58 0.74
C GLU A 284 -17.95 -9.05 0.40
N LEU A 285 -17.32 -9.54 -0.68
CA LEU A 285 -17.42 -10.94 -1.09
C LEU A 285 -16.82 -11.89 -0.05
N PHE A 286 -15.71 -11.49 0.54
CA PHE A 286 -15.06 -12.19 1.63
C PHE A 286 -15.97 -12.28 2.85
N GLN A 287 -16.53 -11.16 3.31
CA GLN A 287 -17.42 -11.14 4.47
C GLN A 287 -18.69 -11.96 4.24
N ALA A 288 -19.29 -11.88 3.04
CA ALA A 288 -20.45 -12.70 2.68
C ALA A 288 -20.12 -14.21 2.67
N SER A 289 -18.99 -14.60 2.08
CA SER A 289 -18.54 -16.01 2.03
C SER A 289 -18.18 -16.53 3.42
N TYR A 290 -17.61 -15.64 4.24
CA TYR A 290 -17.23 -15.90 5.61
C TYR A 290 -18.45 -16.12 6.52
N GLU A 291 -19.45 -15.24 6.44
CA GLU A 291 -20.73 -15.37 7.15
C GLU A 291 -21.49 -16.64 6.74
N THR A 292 -21.48 -16.97 5.44
CA THR A 292 -22.06 -18.23 4.93
C THR A 292 -21.37 -19.45 5.55
N THR A 293 -20.04 -19.43 5.64
CA THR A 293 -19.26 -20.52 6.24
C THR A 293 -19.56 -20.65 7.74
N LEU A 294 -19.65 -19.53 8.46
CA LEU A 294 -20.04 -19.52 9.87
C LEU A 294 -21.46 -20.05 10.09
N ALA A 295 -22.42 -19.67 9.24
CA ALA A 295 -23.80 -20.15 9.30
C ALA A 295 -23.87 -21.67 9.10
N GLN A 296 -23.08 -22.20 8.16
CA GLN A 296 -23.02 -23.63 7.89
C GLN A 296 -22.34 -24.42 9.01
N VAL A 297 -21.29 -23.86 9.63
CA VAL A 297 -20.67 -24.43 10.84
C VAL A 297 -21.66 -24.44 12.01
N LYS A 298 -22.43 -23.37 12.20
CA LYS A 298 -23.43 -23.26 13.29
C LYS A 298 -24.56 -24.28 13.14
N LYS A 299 -25.00 -24.54 11.91
CA LYS A 299 -26.06 -25.50 11.58
C LYS A 299 -25.73 -26.95 11.98
N ASP A 300 -24.46 -27.36 11.95
CA ASP A 300 -24.05 -28.72 12.35
C ASP A 300 -24.26 -29.01 13.84
N TRP A 301 -24.26 -27.95 14.65
CA TRP A 301 -24.49 -27.98 16.09
C TRP A 301 -25.98 -27.85 16.46
N GLU A 302 -26.87 -27.74 15.47
CA GLU A 302 -28.31 -27.80 15.68
C GLU A 302 -28.80 -29.26 15.82
N GLY A 303 -29.74 -29.47 16.73
CA GLY A 303 -30.36 -30.78 16.99
C GLY A 303 -29.80 -31.52 18.22
N PHE A 304 -30.03 -32.83 18.27
CA PHE A 304 -29.76 -33.67 19.44
C PHE A 304 -28.83 -34.83 19.07
N PHE A 305 -27.87 -35.15 19.93
CA PHE A 305 -27.12 -36.40 19.89
C PHE A 305 -27.86 -37.45 20.74
N MET A 306 -27.93 -38.70 20.27
CA MET A 306 -28.58 -39.79 21.00
C MET A 306 -27.54 -40.57 21.82
N LEU A 307 -27.48 -40.30 23.13
CA LEU A 307 -26.65 -41.07 24.05
C LEU A 307 -27.31 -42.43 24.33
N LEU A 308 -26.56 -43.53 24.19
CA LEU A 308 -27.04 -44.92 24.35
C LEU A 308 -28.24 -45.28 23.46
N GLY A 309 -28.51 -44.50 22.41
CA GLY A 309 -29.57 -44.78 21.43
C GLY A 309 -30.99 -44.35 21.83
N PHE A 310 -31.19 -43.68 22.98
CA PHE A 310 -32.53 -43.26 23.43
C PHE A 310 -32.58 -41.99 24.30
N ILE A 311 -31.44 -41.43 24.74
CA ILE A 311 -31.41 -40.19 25.51
C ILE A 311 -30.99 -39.04 24.57
N PRO A 312 -31.91 -38.14 24.17
CA PRO A 312 -31.56 -36.99 23.34
C PRO A 312 -30.85 -35.93 24.18
N ILE A 313 -29.59 -35.68 23.87
CA ILE A 313 -28.81 -34.59 24.45
C ILE A 313 -28.72 -33.49 23.40
N PRO A 314 -29.21 -32.26 23.67
CA PRO A 314 -29.00 -31.13 22.79
C PRO A 314 -27.52 -31.00 22.43
N LYS A 315 -27.19 -30.96 21.14
CA LYS A 315 -25.80 -30.75 20.70
C LYS A 315 -25.23 -29.42 21.23
N SER A 316 -26.10 -28.44 21.49
CA SER A 316 -25.78 -27.18 22.15
C SER A 316 -25.33 -27.31 23.62
N LEU A 317 -25.63 -28.41 24.32
CA LEU A 317 -25.14 -28.66 25.69
C LEU A 317 -23.71 -29.21 25.70
N LEU A 318 -23.29 -29.87 24.63
CA LEU A 318 -21.89 -30.29 24.42
C LEU A 318 -21.03 -29.12 23.89
N GLN A 319 -21.64 -27.94 23.73
CA GLN A 319 -21.06 -26.80 23.05
C GLN A 319 -20.01 -26.05 23.90
N GLY A 320 -19.96 -26.28 25.21
CA GLY A 320 -19.17 -25.47 26.15
C GLY A 320 -17.87 -26.08 26.69
N GLU A 321 -17.72 -27.40 26.72
CA GLU A 321 -16.65 -28.04 27.53
C GLU A 321 -15.79 -29.06 26.78
N PHE A 322 -16.19 -29.49 25.58
CA PHE A 322 -15.42 -30.42 24.74
C PHE A 322 -15.25 -29.87 23.33
N ASP A 323 -14.00 -29.64 22.96
CA ASP A 323 -13.48 -29.52 21.59
C ASP A 323 -14.07 -28.40 20.70
N GLY A 324 -13.43 -27.22 20.70
CA GLY A 324 -13.45 -26.32 19.54
C GLY A 324 -14.43 -25.13 19.51
N LEU A 325 -15.28 -24.90 20.52
CA LEU A 325 -16.25 -23.80 20.48
C LEU A 325 -15.86 -22.49 21.17
N ARG A 326 -14.88 -22.50 22.08
CA ARG A 326 -14.17 -21.27 22.48
C ARG A 326 -13.37 -20.66 21.32
N TYR A 327 -13.04 -21.47 20.31
CA TYR A 327 -12.59 -20.92 19.03
C TYR A 327 -13.73 -20.16 18.36
N LEU A 328 -14.96 -20.67 18.26
CA LEU A 328 -16.05 -20.03 17.49
C LEU A 328 -16.39 -18.59 17.91
N ASP A 329 -16.27 -18.27 19.20
CA ASP A 329 -16.44 -16.89 19.69
C ASP A 329 -15.23 -15.98 19.34
N ASP A 330 -13.99 -16.46 19.52
CA ASP A 330 -12.76 -15.75 19.11
C ASP A 330 -12.55 -15.73 17.58
N LEU A 331 -13.22 -16.63 16.86
CA LEU A 331 -13.11 -16.82 15.41
C LEU A 331 -13.92 -15.79 14.65
N ARG A 332 -14.99 -15.23 15.21
CA ARG A 332 -15.95 -14.46 14.40
C ARG A 332 -15.26 -13.38 13.57
N ASP A 333 -14.28 -12.65 14.10
CA ASP A 333 -13.69 -11.53 13.37
C ASP A 333 -12.18 -11.68 13.09
N ALA A 334 -11.51 -12.71 13.61
CA ALA A 334 -10.04 -12.82 13.54
C ALA A 334 -9.48 -12.90 12.12
N LEU A 335 -10.15 -13.64 11.23
CA LEU A 335 -9.75 -13.79 9.83
C LEU A 335 -10.07 -12.54 8.98
N PRO A 336 -11.28 -11.92 9.09
CA PRO A 336 -11.53 -10.57 8.56
C PRO A 336 -10.52 -9.51 9.03
N ILE A 337 -10.25 -9.44 10.32
CA ILE A 337 -9.30 -8.47 10.90
C ILE A 337 -7.89 -8.68 10.32
N ALA A 338 -7.40 -9.92 10.29
CA ALA A 338 -6.08 -10.23 9.72
C ALA A 338 -5.99 -9.87 8.22
N THR A 339 -7.10 -9.96 7.49
CA THR A 339 -7.19 -9.56 6.07
C THR A 339 -7.14 -8.05 5.91
N MET A 340 -7.90 -7.32 6.73
CA MET A 340 -7.88 -5.86 6.75
C MET A 340 -6.51 -5.30 7.11
N GLU A 341 -5.87 -5.88 8.14
CA GLU A 341 -4.52 -5.52 8.55
C GLU A 341 -3.50 -5.74 7.42
N GLN A 342 -3.61 -6.85 6.69
CA GLN A 342 -2.77 -7.13 5.52
C GLN A 342 -2.98 -6.06 4.42
N ASN A 343 -4.23 -5.76 4.07
CA ASN A 343 -4.56 -4.75 3.05
C ASN A 343 -4.04 -3.37 3.45
N LYS A 344 -4.22 -2.97 4.72
CA LYS A 344 -3.69 -1.71 5.26
C LYS A 344 -2.16 -1.66 5.15
N ALA A 345 -1.47 -2.74 5.56
CA ALA A 345 -0.01 -2.81 5.47
C ALA A 345 0.50 -2.79 4.02
N MET A 346 -0.23 -3.39 3.06
CA MET A 346 0.09 -3.29 1.63
C MET A 346 0.01 -1.86 1.10
N LEU A 347 -1.04 -1.12 1.48
CA LEU A 347 -1.21 0.28 1.08
C LEU A 347 -0.10 1.16 1.68
N GLN A 348 0.18 0.99 2.97
CA GLN A 348 1.26 1.70 3.66
C GLN A 348 2.64 1.44 3.04
N GLU A 349 2.98 0.18 2.70
CA GLU A 349 4.25 -0.12 2.01
C GLU A 349 4.33 0.60 0.64
N LYS A 350 3.22 0.65 -0.10
CA LYS A 350 3.15 1.33 -1.41
C LYS A 350 3.36 2.84 -1.27
N GLU A 351 2.72 3.47 -0.29
CA GLU A 351 2.87 4.90 0.01
C GLU A 351 4.31 5.21 0.42
N SER A 352 4.90 4.44 1.34
CA SER A 352 6.29 4.61 1.76
C SER A 352 7.29 4.41 0.63
N ARG A 353 7.05 3.47 -0.30
CA ARG A 353 7.86 3.31 -1.50
C ARG A 353 7.88 4.59 -2.35
N ASN A 354 6.71 5.21 -2.54
CA ASN A 354 6.60 6.45 -3.29
C ASN A 354 7.28 7.62 -2.55
N ALA A 355 7.09 7.71 -1.24
CA ALA A 355 7.72 8.73 -0.40
C ALA A 355 9.26 8.65 -0.45
N VAL A 356 9.84 7.44 -0.41
CA VAL A 356 11.28 7.23 -0.55
C VAL A 356 11.80 7.72 -1.90
N ILE A 357 11.09 7.42 -2.99
CA ILE A 357 11.47 7.89 -4.34
C ILE A 357 11.43 9.42 -4.41
N ALA A 358 10.38 10.05 -3.85
CA ALA A 358 10.23 11.49 -3.81
C ALA A 358 11.36 12.16 -3.00
N ALA A 359 11.70 11.63 -1.82
CA ALA A 359 12.75 12.14 -0.95
C ALA A 359 14.15 12.07 -1.62
N VAL A 360 14.44 10.97 -2.32
CA VAL A 360 15.68 10.83 -3.11
C VAL A 360 15.72 11.88 -4.22
N ARG A 361 14.63 12.05 -4.95
CA ARG A 361 14.55 13.04 -6.03
C ARG A 361 14.75 14.47 -5.51
N GLN A 362 14.11 14.83 -4.39
CA GLN A 362 14.28 16.13 -3.77
C GLN A 362 15.74 16.37 -3.34
N SER A 363 16.33 15.40 -2.63
CA SER A 363 17.73 15.49 -2.19
C SER A 363 18.71 15.55 -3.36
N PHE A 364 18.39 14.88 -4.48
CA PHE A 364 19.19 14.91 -5.71
C PHE A 364 19.14 16.30 -6.35
N LEU A 365 17.96 16.91 -6.43
CA LEU A 365 17.80 18.27 -6.95
C LEU A 365 18.49 19.32 -6.07
N GLU A 366 18.44 19.17 -4.74
CA GLU A 366 19.22 20.00 -3.81
C GLU A 366 20.74 19.87 -4.07
N ALA A 367 21.23 18.64 -4.21
CA ALA A 367 22.64 18.39 -4.53
C ALA A 367 23.03 18.98 -5.89
N LYS A 368 22.15 18.89 -6.88
CA LYS A 368 22.37 19.45 -8.22
C LYS A 368 22.40 20.98 -8.21
N GLY A 369 21.50 21.63 -7.47
CA GLY A 369 21.53 23.08 -7.30
C GLY A 369 22.81 23.57 -6.62
N ALA A 370 23.31 22.82 -5.64
CA ALA A 370 24.60 23.10 -5.00
C ALA A 370 25.79 22.85 -5.93
N GLU A 371 25.73 21.83 -6.81
CA GLU A 371 26.74 21.56 -7.84
C GLU A 371 26.87 22.75 -8.80
N GLU A 372 25.76 23.28 -9.30
CA GLU A 372 25.78 24.42 -10.21
C GLU A 372 26.29 25.69 -9.52
N SER A 373 25.92 25.90 -8.25
CA SER A 373 26.45 27.01 -7.45
C SER A 373 27.97 26.91 -7.25
N TYR A 374 28.49 25.69 -7.03
CA TYR A 374 29.93 25.46 -6.93
C TYR A 374 30.65 25.65 -8.27
N ALA A 375 30.05 25.15 -9.35
CA ALA A 375 30.55 25.37 -10.71
C ALA A 375 30.64 26.86 -11.06
N GLN A 376 29.61 27.64 -10.71
CA GLN A 376 29.59 29.07 -10.95
C GLN A 376 30.68 29.80 -10.16
N ALA A 377 30.88 29.48 -8.87
CA ALA A 377 31.96 30.06 -8.08
C ALA A 377 33.35 29.78 -8.67
N LEU A 378 33.56 28.57 -9.23
CA LEU A 378 34.81 28.22 -9.92
C LEU A 378 35.03 29.04 -11.20
N ARG A 379 33.97 29.30 -11.98
CA ARG A 379 34.02 30.18 -13.17
C ARG A 379 34.35 31.62 -12.77
N ASP A 380 33.74 32.12 -11.70
CA ASP A 380 33.97 33.50 -11.21
C ASP A 380 35.39 33.71 -10.72
N ARG A 381 35.96 32.71 -10.02
CA ARG A 381 37.38 32.71 -9.62
C ARG A 381 38.32 32.75 -10.82
N ASP A 382 38.06 31.94 -11.86
CA ASP A 382 38.87 31.92 -13.07
C ASP A 382 38.82 33.28 -13.79
N ASN A 383 37.64 33.89 -13.86
CA ASN A 383 37.45 35.24 -14.40
C ASN A 383 38.22 36.29 -13.60
N ALA A 384 38.17 36.24 -12.27
CA ALA A 384 38.90 37.15 -11.39
C ALA A 384 40.42 37.01 -11.57
N LYS A 385 40.95 35.78 -11.67
CA LYS A 385 42.37 35.52 -11.92
C LYS A 385 42.82 36.05 -13.29
N SER A 386 42.04 35.79 -14.34
CA SER A 386 42.29 36.35 -15.68
C SER A 386 42.30 37.89 -15.67
N ASN A 387 41.39 38.52 -14.92
CA ASN A 387 41.36 39.98 -14.78
C ASN A 387 42.58 40.52 -14.01
N LEU A 388 43.02 39.82 -12.97
CA LEU A 388 44.25 40.14 -12.23
C LEU A 388 45.49 40.07 -13.14
N ASP A 389 45.60 39.03 -13.98
CA ASP A 389 46.72 38.88 -14.91
C ASP A 389 46.77 40.02 -15.95
N LYS A 390 45.61 40.42 -16.48
CA LYS A 390 45.48 41.58 -17.38
C LYS A 390 45.87 42.88 -16.68
N ALA A 391 45.46 43.07 -15.43
CA ALA A 391 45.82 44.24 -14.63
C ALA A 391 47.33 44.26 -14.34
N ALA A 392 47.93 43.12 -13.99
CA ALA A 392 49.37 43.00 -13.75
C ALA A 392 50.19 43.35 -15.02
N GLN A 393 49.72 42.94 -16.21
CA GLN A 393 50.34 43.35 -17.48
C GLN A 393 50.25 44.86 -17.71
N LYS A 394 49.09 45.49 -17.43
CA LYS A 394 48.94 46.95 -17.53
C LYS A 394 49.88 47.70 -16.59
N VAL A 395 50.07 47.22 -15.36
CA VAL A 395 51.05 47.79 -14.41
C VAL A 395 52.47 47.66 -14.97
N LYS A 396 52.84 46.50 -15.53
CA LYS A 396 54.16 46.29 -16.17
C LYS A 396 54.42 47.21 -17.36
N LEU A 397 53.36 47.60 -18.07
CA LEU A 397 53.39 48.55 -19.20
C LEU A 397 53.23 50.01 -18.77
N SER A 398 53.20 50.32 -17.46
CA SER A 398 52.95 51.65 -16.90
C SER A 398 51.59 52.26 -17.30
N LEU A 399 50.64 51.43 -17.71
CA LEU A 399 49.27 51.83 -18.09
C LEU A 399 48.30 51.82 -16.88
N MET A 400 48.78 51.45 -15.69
CA MET A 400 48.02 51.37 -14.44
C MET A 400 48.97 51.56 -13.25
N LYS A 401 48.51 52.21 -12.18
CA LYS A 401 49.29 52.39 -10.94
C LYS A 401 49.30 51.10 -10.11
N THR A 402 50.39 50.84 -9.38
CA THR A 402 50.53 49.66 -8.51
C THR A 402 49.44 49.57 -7.44
N ASP A 403 48.95 50.72 -6.94
CA ASP A 403 47.92 50.76 -5.90
C ASP A 403 46.55 50.27 -6.40
N GLU A 404 46.27 50.41 -7.70
CA GLU A 404 45.04 49.91 -8.33
C GLU A 404 45.03 48.38 -8.47
N LEU A 405 46.20 47.72 -8.40
CA LEU A 405 46.32 46.26 -8.47
C LEU A 405 45.72 45.57 -7.23
N GLN A 406 45.63 46.27 -6.09
CA GLN A 406 45.10 45.70 -4.84
C GLN A 406 43.62 45.30 -4.95
N VAL A 407 42.83 46.06 -5.71
CA VAL A 407 41.40 45.74 -5.93
C VAL A 407 41.22 44.39 -6.61
N PHE A 408 42.07 44.08 -7.60
CA PHE A 408 42.03 42.80 -8.31
C PHE A 408 42.51 41.63 -7.44
N LYS A 409 43.50 41.86 -6.57
CA LYS A 409 43.96 40.86 -5.60
C LYS A 409 42.88 40.53 -4.58
N GLU A 410 42.18 41.53 -4.07
CA GLU A 410 41.07 41.33 -3.12
C GLU A 410 39.87 40.64 -3.80
N ALA A 411 39.60 40.93 -5.08
CA ALA A 411 38.59 40.22 -5.86
C ALA A 411 38.91 38.72 -6.01
N VAL A 412 40.17 38.34 -6.26
CA VAL A 412 40.60 36.93 -6.30
C VAL A 412 40.42 36.29 -4.92
N ARG A 413 40.85 36.94 -3.83
CA ARG A 413 40.65 36.44 -2.46
C ARG A 413 39.18 36.21 -2.12
N SER A 414 38.31 37.14 -2.50
CA SER A 414 36.86 37.06 -2.29
C SER A 414 36.24 35.89 -3.05
N THR A 415 36.59 35.71 -4.33
CA THR A 415 36.10 34.57 -5.12
C THR A 415 36.65 33.22 -4.64
N ASP A 416 37.89 33.15 -4.17
CA ASP A 416 38.42 31.94 -3.51
C ASP A 416 37.61 31.58 -2.24
N GLN A 417 37.16 32.58 -1.47
CA GLN A 417 36.28 32.36 -0.31
C GLN A 417 34.89 31.86 -0.73
N GLN A 418 34.31 32.41 -1.80
CA GLN A 418 33.04 31.94 -2.36
C GLN A 418 33.13 30.50 -2.86
N VAL A 419 34.25 30.13 -3.51
CA VAL A 419 34.52 28.75 -3.94
C VAL A 419 34.55 27.80 -2.75
N LEU A 420 35.25 28.17 -1.67
CA LEU A 420 35.31 27.35 -0.45
C LEU A 420 33.91 27.14 0.15
N SER A 421 33.14 28.22 0.29
CA SER A 421 31.78 28.16 0.83
C SER A 421 30.85 27.32 -0.03
N ALA A 422 30.92 27.47 -1.36
CA ALA A 422 30.11 26.69 -2.29
C ALA A 422 30.51 25.21 -2.29
N GLN A 423 31.80 24.91 -2.14
CA GLN A 423 32.30 23.54 -2.02
C GLN A 423 31.83 22.86 -0.74
N VAL A 424 31.87 23.56 0.39
CA VAL A 424 31.33 23.07 1.68
C VAL A 424 29.82 22.82 1.57
N SER A 425 29.08 23.73 0.94
CA SER A 425 27.64 23.58 0.69
C SER A 425 27.35 22.34 -0.17
N TYR A 426 28.06 22.18 -1.30
CA TYR A 426 27.97 21.01 -2.17
C TYR A 426 28.27 19.71 -1.43
N LYS A 427 29.35 19.66 -0.65
CA LYS A 427 29.68 18.47 0.15
C LYS A 427 28.62 18.16 1.20
N THR A 428 27.99 19.18 1.77
CA THR A 428 26.89 19.04 2.74
C THR A 428 25.64 18.46 2.10
N THR A 429 25.25 18.93 0.91
CA THR A 429 24.09 18.41 0.18
C THR A 429 24.35 17.00 -0.38
N LEU A 430 25.58 16.68 -0.80
CA LEU A 430 25.97 15.30 -1.11
C LEU A 430 25.80 14.36 0.08
N GLY A 431 26.13 14.82 1.29
CA GLY A 431 25.88 14.06 2.52
C GLY A 431 24.40 13.79 2.78
N LYS A 432 23.52 14.77 2.51
CA LYS A 432 22.06 14.56 2.58
C LYS A 432 21.57 13.55 1.55
N LEU A 433 22.03 13.65 0.30
CA LEU A 433 21.69 12.70 -0.76
C LEU A 433 22.20 11.30 -0.42
N ASP A 434 23.39 11.18 0.15
CA ASP A 434 23.94 9.91 0.60
C ASP A 434 23.07 9.28 1.70
N LEU A 435 22.60 10.07 2.65
CA LEU A 435 21.64 9.62 3.67
C LEU A 435 20.32 9.13 3.05
N ALA A 436 19.76 9.90 2.11
CA ALA A 436 18.52 9.55 1.41
C ALA A 436 18.65 8.28 0.55
N THR A 437 19.84 8.00 0.03
CA THR A 437 20.13 6.83 -0.80
C THR A 437 20.68 5.64 -0.01
N GLY A 438 20.82 5.78 1.30
CA GLY A 438 21.31 4.73 2.20
C GLY A 438 22.82 4.44 2.06
N GLY A 439 23.61 5.43 1.65
CA GLY A 439 25.07 5.32 1.49
C GLY A 439 25.54 5.02 0.07
N ALA A 440 24.75 5.38 -0.95
CA ALA A 440 25.05 5.06 -2.34
C ALA A 440 26.05 6.03 -2.96
N VAL A 441 25.95 7.32 -2.61
CA VAL A 441 26.71 8.43 -3.22
C VAL A 441 28.17 8.36 -2.80
N GLU A 442 28.45 8.10 -1.53
CA GLU A 442 29.81 8.10 -0.98
C GLU A 442 30.72 7.12 -1.74
N LYS A 443 30.16 5.98 -2.17
CA LYS A 443 30.90 4.92 -2.88
C LYS A 443 31.24 5.28 -4.33
N THR A 444 30.58 6.28 -4.88
CA THR A 444 30.74 6.72 -6.28
C THR A 444 31.45 8.07 -6.40
N LEU A 445 31.95 8.61 -5.28
CA LEU A 445 32.69 9.88 -5.28
C LEU A 445 33.99 9.77 -6.07
N GLN A 446 34.23 10.78 -6.90
CA GLN A 446 35.46 10.95 -7.68
C GLN A 446 36.33 12.02 -7.03
N LYS A 447 37.61 11.73 -6.83
CA LYS A 447 38.57 12.70 -6.28
C LYS A 447 38.88 13.79 -7.31
N GLY A 448 38.92 15.04 -6.85
CA GLY A 448 39.32 16.19 -7.67
C GLY A 448 38.33 17.35 -7.61
N ILE A 449 38.66 18.40 -8.37
CA ILE A 449 37.77 19.55 -8.56
C ILE A 449 36.68 19.16 -9.55
N LEU A 450 35.45 19.57 -9.29
CA LEU A 450 34.29 19.39 -10.17
C LEU A 450 34.63 19.82 -11.62
N PRO A 451 34.34 19.04 -12.67
CA PRO A 451 34.55 19.44 -14.06
C PRO A 451 33.51 20.48 -14.54
N TYR A 452 33.66 21.74 -14.13
CA TYR A 452 32.63 22.80 -14.25
C TYR A 452 32.46 23.47 -15.62
N ARG A 453 33.30 23.13 -16.62
CA ARG A 453 33.28 23.79 -17.94
C ARG A 453 32.16 23.28 -18.85
N ASN A 454 31.77 22.01 -18.72
CA ASN A 454 30.74 21.35 -19.50
C ASN A 454 29.87 20.50 -18.55
N LEU A 455 29.15 21.15 -17.64
CA LEU A 455 28.20 20.47 -16.77
C LEU A 455 26.91 20.19 -17.52
N ASP A 456 26.44 18.95 -17.43
CA ASP A 456 25.06 18.60 -17.75
C ASP A 456 24.16 19.33 -16.75
N ASP A 457 23.08 19.95 -17.23
CA ASP A 457 22.13 20.67 -16.36
C ASP A 457 21.43 19.71 -15.39
N GLY A 458 21.44 18.39 -15.65
CA GLY A 458 20.76 17.35 -14.88
C GLY A 458 19.26 17.61 -14.67
N LEU A 459 18.72 18.57 -15.42
CA LEU A 459 17.40 19.19 -15.32
C LEU A 459 16.69 19.18 -16.69
N ALA A 460 17.43 18.91 -17.77
CA ALA A 460 16.86 18.60 -19.07
C ALA A 460 15.89 17.45 -18.85
N ALA A 461 14.63 17.68 -19.22
CA ALA A 461 13.66 16.61 -19.24
C ALA A 461 14.26 15.46 -20.05
N ALA A 462 14.58 14.34 -19.38
CA ALA A 462 14.66 13.05 -20.06
C ALA A 462 13.48 13.04 -21.01
N LYS A 463 13.78 13.07 -22.32
CA LYS A 463 12.76 12.68 -23.29
C LYS A 463 12.27 11.35 -22.76
N PRO A 464 11.00 11.23 -22.36
CA PRO A 464 10.51 9.96 -21.88
C PRO A 464 10.83 8.98 -23.01
N GLN A 465 11.76 8.06 -22.77
CA GLN A 465 11.70 6.83 -23.51
C GLN A 465 10.37 6.27 -23.05
N LYS A 466 9.35 6.49 -23.89
CA LYS A 466 8.04 5.87 -23.73
C LYS A 466 8.35 4.43 -23.36
N PRO A 467 7.84 3.91 -22.23
CA PRO A 467 7.87 2.47 -22.02
C PRO A 467 7.38 1.87 -23.32
N LYS A 468 8.22 1.04 -23.94
CA LYS A 468 7.97 0.50 -25.27
C LYS A 468 6.56 -0.08 -25.19
N ALA A 469 5.62 0.49 -25.95
CA ALA A 469 4.21 0.11 -25.82
C ALA A 469 4.12 -1.42 -25.83
N PRO A 470 3.37 -2.03 -24.88
CA PRO A 470 3.35 -3.48 -24.76
C PRO A 470 3.01 -4.08 -26.12
N VAL A 471 3.79 -5.08 -26.51
CA VAL A 471 3.73 -5.68 -27.86
C VAL A 471 2.34 -6.27 -28.14
N GLY A 472 1.66 -6.65 -27.07
CA GLY A 472 0.25 -6.98 -27.02
C GLY A 472 -0.23 -7.16 -25.58
N THR A 473 -1.49 -7.54 -25.44
CA THR A 473 -2.10 -7.94 -24.17
C THR A 473 -2.60 -9.37 -24.26
N TRP A 474 -2.73 -10.01 -23.10
CA TRP A 474 -3.38 -11.31 -22.97
C TRP A 474 -4.51 -11.21 -21.95
N LYS A 475 -5.54 -12.05 -22.14
CA LYS A 475 -6.69 -12.16 -21.25
C LYS A 475 -7.09 -13.63 -21.09
N LEU A 476 -7.38 -14.02 -19.86
CA LEU A 476 -7.93 -15.31 -19.47
C LEU A 476 -9.37 -15.09 -19.02
N LYS A 477 -10.33 -15.81 -19.60
CA LYS A 477 -11.75 -15.74 -19.21
C LYS A 477 -12.24 -17.10 -18.75
N PRO A 478 -12.97 -17.22 -17.64
CA PRO A 478 -13.67 -18.46 -17.29
C PRO A 478 -14.59 -18.88 -18.44
N ALA A 479 -14.53 -20.15 -18.83
CA ALA A 479 -15.29 -20.68 -19.95
C ALA A 479 -16.39 -21.65 -19.49
N VAL A 480 -16.06 -22.59 -18.59
CA VAL A 480 -17.00 -23.58 -18.06
C VAL A 480 -16.69 -23.87 -16.61
N GLY A 481 -17.47 -23.26 -15.71
CA GLY A 481 -17.21 -23.31 -14.26
C GLY A 481 -15.79 -22.88 -13.89
N PRO A 482 -15.26 -23.31 -12.72
CA PRO A 482 -13.84 -23.16 -12.39
C PRO A 482 -12.92 -24.05 -13.22
N LEU A 483 -13.47 -24.99 -14.01
CA LEU A 483 -12.71 -26.09 -14.61
C LEU A 483 -12.00 -25.70 -15.91
N LEU A 484 -12.65 -24.95 -16.80
CA LEU A 484 -12.10 -24.52 -18.10
C LEU A 484 -12.00 -23.00 -18.21
N SER A 485 -10.91 -22.53 -18.83
CA SER A 485 -10.70 -21.11 -19.16
C SER A 485 -10.26 -20.91 -20.60
N ASP A 486 -10.65 -19.78 -21.18
CA ASP A 486 -10.32 -19.29 -22.52
C ASP A 486 -9.19 -18.26 -22.43
N PHE A 487 -8.01 -18.61 -22.93
CA PHE A 487 -6.86 -17.70 -23.04
C PHE A 487 -6.86 -17.03 -24.42
N SER A 488 -6.74 -15.70 -24.45
CA SER A 488 -6.77 -14.91 -25.68
C SER A 488 -5.63 -13.90 -25.70
N VAL A 489 -5.11 -13.64 -26.89
CA VAL A 489 -3.98 -12.72 -27.11
C VAL A 489 -4.41 -11.66 -28.12
N THR A 490 -4.10 -10.39 -27.83
CA THR A 490 -4.32 -9.27 -28.75
C THR A 490 -2.99 -8.56 -28.97
N VAL A 491 -2.57 -8.44 -30.23
CA VAL A 491 -1.30 -7.77 -30.58
C VAL A 491 -1.52 -6.69 -31.62
N ASN A 492 -0.55 -5.77 -31.74
CA ASN A 492 -0.61 -4.73 -32.76
C ASN A 492 -0.64 -5.34 -34.18
N LYS A 493 -1.56 -4.87 -35.03
CA LYS A 493 -1.68 -5.30 -36.44
C LYS A 493 -0.36 -5.17 -37.21
N LYS A 494 0.53 -4.25 -36.82
CA LYS A 494 1.85 -4.06 -37.43
C LYS A 494 2.81 -5.26 -37.28
N LEU A 495 2.60 -6.14 -36.29
CA LEU A 495 3.42 -7.35 -36.12
C LEU A 495 3.09 -8.45 -37.15
N GLY A 496 1.96 -8.34 -37.85
CA GLY A 496 1.56 -9.31 -38.86
C GLY A 496 1.19 -10.70 -38.32
N ALA A 497 1.04 -10.90 -37.00
CA ALA A 497 0.67 -12.19 -36.44
C ALA A 497 -0.73 -12.63 -36.92
N THR A 498 -0.83 -13.83 -37.48
CA THR A 498 -2.09 -14.46 -37.91
C THR A 498 -2.56 -15.53 -36.93
N GLU A 499 -1.62 -16.13 -36.20
CA GLU A 499 -1.84 -17.23 -35.26
C GLU A 499 -0.95 -17.08 -34.02
N TYR A 500 -1.33 -17.72 -32.92
CA TYR A 500 -0.52 -17.83 -31.71
C TYR A 500 -0.64 -19.23 -31.11
N ALA A 501 0.32 -19.60 -30.27
CA ALA A 501 0.25 -20.77 -29.41
C ALA A 501 0.86 -20.45 -28.04
N VAL A 502 0.31 -21.08 -27.00
CA VAL A 502 0.75 -20.92 -25.62
C VAL A 502 1.64 -22.11 -25.24
N PHE A 503 2.77 -21.83 -24.61
CA PHE A 503 3.71 -22.84 -24.13
C PHE A 503 4.07 -22.58 -22.68
N THR A 504 4.46 -23.62 -21.95
CA THR A 504 5.25 -23.44 -20.73
C THR A 504 6.65 -22.93 -21.08
N LYS A 505 7.36 -22.31 -20.15
CA LYS A 505 8.76 -21.89 -20.33
C LYS A 505 9.66 -23.06 -20.76
N GLU A 506 9.36 -24.25 -20.24
CA GLU A 506 10.01 -25.54 -20.57
C GLU A 506 9.67 -26.08 -21.97
N GLY A 507 8.75 -25.44 -22.70
CA GLY A 507 8.45 -25.76 -24.09
C GLY A 507 7.28 -26.71 -24.33
N ARG A 508 6.49 -27.06 -23.31
CA ARG A 508 5.27 -27.88 -23.49
C ARG A 508 4.11 -27.02 -23.96
N ALA A 509 3.39 -27.44 -25.01
CA ALA A 509 2.25 -26.70 -25.55
C ALA A 509 1.02 -26.79 -24.64
N ILE A 510 0.32 -25.68 -24.46
CA ILE A 510 -0.97 -25.61 -23.75
C ILE A 510 -2.07 -25.41 -24.79
N GLY A 511 -2.60 -26.52 -25.29
CA GLY A 511 -3.62 -26.54 -26.33
C GLY A 511 -3.06 -26.43 -27.75
N LYS A 512 -3.96 -26.23 -28.73
CA LYS A 512 -3.62 -26.16 -30.16
C LYS A 512 -3.16 -24.76 -30.56
N ARG A 513 -2.47 -24.65 -31.68
CA ARG A 513 -2.21 -23.35 -32.32
C ARG A 513 -3.53 -22.74 -32.80
N MET A 514 -3.80 -21.50 -32.40
CA MET A 514 -5.06 -20.82 -32.68
C MET A 514 -4.86 -19.58 -33.54
N LYS A 515 -5.85 -19.24 -34.36
CA LYS A 515 -5.91 -17.93 -35.04
C LYS A 515 -6.02 -16.83 -33.99
N MET A 516 -5.46 -15.64 -34.26
CA MET A 516 -5.52 -14.49 -33.34
C MET A 516 -6.95 -14.09 -32.90
N THR A 517 -7.98 -14.47 -33.66
CA THR A 517 -9.38 -14.18 -33.35
C THR A 517 -10.07 -15.23 -32.46
N LYS A 518 -9.39 -16.35 -32.15
CA LYS A 518 -9.96 -17.44 -31.37
C LYS A 518 -9.18 -17.66 -30.08
N PRO A 519 -9.86 -17.87 -28.94
CA PRO A 519 -9.18 -18.21 -27.70
C PRO A 519 -8.65 -19.65 -27.74
N THR A 520 -7.65 -19.91 -26.92
CA THR A 520 -7.15 -21.25 -26.60
C THR A 520 -7.83 -21.69 -25.30
N ARG A 521 -8.74 -22.66 -25.41
CA ARG A 521 -9.42 -23.24 -24.25
C ARG A 521 -8.57 -24.34 -23.62
N ASN A 522 -8.48 -24.37 -22.30
CA ASN A 522 -7.87 -25.50 -21.57
C ASN A 522 -8.33 -25.53 -20.10
N LEU A 523 -7.87 -26.52 -19.34
CA LEU A 523 -8.05 -26.56 -17.89
C LEU A 523 -7.51 -25.28 -17.26
N THR A 524 -8.32 -24.62 -16.43
CA THR A 524 -7.95 -23.38 -15.71
C THR A 524 -6.64 -23.55 -14.94
N LEU A 525 -6.43 -24.72 -14.35
CA LEU A 525 -5.19 -25.08 -13.65
C LEU A 525 -3.94 -24.89 -14.52
N LYS A 526 -3.97 -25.22 -15.83
CA LYS A 526 -2.81 -25.03 -16.71
C LYS A 526 -2.44 -23.56 -16.94
N PHE A 527 -3.32 -22.64 -16.59
CA PHE A 527 -3.09 -21.19 -16.63
C PHE A 527 -2.87 -20.57 -15.25
N SER A 528 -2.76 -21.36 -14.17
CA SER A 528 -2.65 -20.83 -12.80
C SER A 528 -1.29 -20.20 -12.46
N HIS A 529 -0.22 -20.60 -13.15
CA HIS A 529 1.12 -20.00 -13.06
C HIS A 529 1.48 -19.29 -14.37
N ILE A 530 0.88 -18.12 -14.60
CA ILE A 530 1.07 -17.31 -15.81
C ILE A 530 2.55 -16.93 -16.01
N GLU A 531 3.28 -16.73 -14.92
CA GLU A 531 4.71 -16.45 -14.90
C GLU A 531 5.55 -17.58 -15.51
N ASN A 532 5.01 -18.81 -15.59
CA ASN A 532 5.66 -19.96 -16.18
C ASN A 532 5.26 -20.21 -17.64
N LEU A 533 4.48 -19.30 -18.23
CA LEU A 533 4.00 -19.40 -19.60
C LEU A 533 4.69 -18.40 -20.53
N LYS A 534 4.68 -18.74 -21.81
CA LYS A 534 5.12 -17.89 -22.92
C LYS A 534 4.17 -18.04 -24.10
N VAL A 535 4.03 -16.99 -24.89
CA VAL A 535 3.24 -16.98 -26.13
C VAL A 535 4.18 -16.89 -27.31
N VAL A 536 3.94 -17.73 -28.32
CA VAL A 536 4.65 -17.70 -29.60
C VAL A 536 3.69 -17.23 -30.68
N LEU A 537 4.06 -16.18 -31.42
CA LEU A 537 3.28 -15.65 -32.53
C LEU A 537 3.74 -16.23 -33.86
N TYR A 538 2.82 -16.41 -34.80
CA TYR A 538 3.09 -16.96 -36.14
C TYR A 538 2.45 -16.12 -37.24
N HIS A 539 3.10 -16.07 -38.40
CA HIS A 539 2.52 -15.58 -39.66
C HIS A 539 2.53 -16.68 -40.70
N LYS A 540 1.35 -17.12 -41.15
CA LYS A 540 1.20 -18.19 -42.17
C LYS A 540 2.08 -19.43 -41.85
N GLY A 541 2.03 -19.90 -40.61
CA GLY A 541 2.78 -21.08 -40.15
C GLY A 541 4.24 -20.84 -39.75
N LYS A 542 4.85 -19.69 -40.08
CA LYS A 542 6.23 -19.36 -39.66
C LYS A 542 6.25 -18.63 -38.32
N LYS A 543 7.11 -19.06 -37.39
CA LYS A 543 7.34 -18.41 -36.08
C LYS A 543 7.85 -16.98 -36.31
N LEU A 544 7.19 -16.00 -35.69
CA LEU A 544 7.61 -14.59 -35.71
C LEU A 544 8.52 -14.29 -34.52
N ASP A 545 7.98 -14.44 -33.32
CA ASP A 545 8.66 -14.07 -32.08
C ASP A 545 7.98 -14.77 -30.88
N GLU A 546 8.66 -14.75 -29.74
CA GLU A 546 8.17 -15.27 -28.47
C GLU A 546 8.15 -14.20 -27.37
N PHE A 547 7.08 -14.19 -26.59
CA PHE A 547 6.86 -13.19 -25.55
C PHE A 547 6.58 -13.86 -24.22
N LEU A 548 7.19 -13.31 -23.17
CA LEU A 548 6.84 -13.68 -21.80
C LEU A 548 5.54 -12.98 -21.41
N LEU A 549 4.80 -13.58 -20.50
CA LEU A 549 3.58 -12.99 -19.95
C LEU A 549 3.94 -12.17 -18.71
N GLU A 550 3.65 -10.87 -18.75
CA GLU A 550 3.68 -9.97 -17.60
C GLU A 550 2.24 -9.62 -17.20
N GLY A 551 2.03 -9.28 -15.93
CA GLY A 551 0.70 -9.09 -15.34
C GLY A 551 0.34 -10.21 -14.36
N LYS A 552 -0.81 -10.07 -13.69
CA LYS A 552 -1.30 -11.00 -12.67
C LYS A 552 -2.80 -11.20 -12.83
N GLY A 553 -3.31 -12.35 -12.35
CA GLY A 553 -4.74 -12.66 -12.42
C GLY A 553 -5.19 -13.05 -13.82
N ASN A 554 -6.23 -12.39 -14.35
CA ASN A 554 -6.91 -12.80 -15.59
C ASN A 554 -6.56 -11.93 -16.82
N ALA A 555 -5.63 -10.99 -16.71
CA ALA A 555 -5.17 -10.18 -17.83
C ALA A 555 -3.76 -9.62 -17.60
N GLY A 556 -3.07 -9.28 -18.69
CA GLY A 556 -1.74 -8.70 -18.61
C GLY A 556 -1.16 -8.29 -19.96
N GLN A 557 0.15 -8.05 -19.98
CA GLN A 557 0.92 -7.56 -21.13
C GLN A 557 1.89 -8.62 -21.64
N LEU A 558 2.23 -8.54 -22.92
CA LEU A 558 3.31 -9.33 -23.52
C LEU A 558 4.63 -8.58 -23.38
N ALA A 559 5.56 -9.17 -22.64
CA ALA A 559 6.90 -8.64 -22.44
C ALA A 559 7.87 -9.19 -23.48
N ALA A 560 8.72 -8.30 -24.02
CA ALA A 560 9.85 -8.72 -24.82
C ALA A 560 10.85 -9.44 -23.91
N ALA A 561 11.30 -10.64 -24.28
CA ALA A 561 12.35 -11.33 -23.55
C ALA A 561 13.59 -10.41 -23.50
N SER A 562 13.99 -9.95 -22.31
CA SER A 562 15.18 -9.11 -22.15
C SER A 562 16.40 -9.90 -22.62
N ALA A 563 17.12 -9.38 -23.61
CA ALA A 563 18.44 -9.87 -23.95
C ALA A 563 19.35 -9.70 -22.71
N GLY A 564 19.74 -10.83 -22.11
CA GLY A 564 20.79 -10.85 -21.10
C GLY A 564 22.14 -10.46 -21.70
N ASP A 565 22.96 -9.82 -20.87
CA ASP A 565 24.30 -9.28 -21.11
C ASP A 565 25.19 -10.03 -22.13
N GLY A 566 25.93 -9.26 -22.94
CA GLY A 566 27.15 -9.75 -23.61
C GLY A 566 27.56 -9.03 -24.90
N THR A 567 28.25 -7.89 -24.76
CA THR A 567 29.32 -7.33 -25.65
C THR A 567 29.02 -7.01 -27.13
N PRO A 568 29.36 -5.78 -27.62
CA PRO A 568 29.42 -5.48 -29.05
C PRO A 568 30.86 -5.61 -29.58
N ALA A 569 31.08 -6.44 -30.61
CA ALA A 569 31.96 -6.20 -31.77
C ALA A 569 32.29 -7.51 -32.50
N GLY A 570 32.25 -7.50 -33.84
CA GLY A 570 32.96 -8.49 -34.65
C GLY A 570 32.29 -8.89 -35.95
N SER A 571 32.55 -8.11 -37.01
CA SER A 571 32.53 -8.62 -38.39
C SER A 571 33.46 -9.85 -38.48
N GLY A 572 32.95 -10.97 -39.00
CA GLY A 572 33.73 -12.19 -39.19
C GLY A 572 32.94 -13.28 -39.90
N SER A 573 33.10 -13.34 -41.21
CA SER A 573 32.74 -14.47 -42.08
C SER A 573 33.34 -15.79 -41.56
N GLY A 574 32.53 -16.85 -41.50
CA GLY A 574 33.04 -18.22 -41.31
C GLY A 574 31.92 -19.21 -40.99
N ALA A 575 31.53 -20.01 -41.97
CA ALA A 575 30.59 -21.11 -41.83
C ALA A 575 31.14 -22.25 -40.96
N SER A 576 30.30 -22.84 -40.10
CA SER A 576 30.27 -24.30 -39.92
C SER A 576 28.89 -24.74 -39.47
N GLU A 577 28.30 -25.63 -40.26
CA GLU A 577 27.09 -26.40 -39.98
C GLU A 577 27.18 -27.18 -38.67
N GLY A 578 26.07 -27.28 -37.94
CA GLY A 578 25.98 -28.09 -36.71
C GLY A 578 24.60 -28.05 -36.06
N ALA A 579 23.67 -28.84 -36.62
CA ALA A 579 22.45 -29.36 -36.00
C ALA A 579 21.50 -28.35 -35.31
N GLY A 580 20.69 -27.66 -36.11
CA GLY A 580 19.38 -27.20 -35.66
C GLY A 580 18.43 -28.39 -35.58
N SER A 581 18.08 -28.83 -34.37
CA SER A 581 16.94 -29.73 -34.19
C SER A 581 15.67 -28.92 -34.45
N GLU A 582 15.04 -29.15 -35.60
CA GLU A 582 13.64 -28.82 -35.82
C GLU A 582 12.83 -29.42 -34.67
N ALA A 583 12.29 -28.56 -33.79
CA ALA A 583 11.28 -28.98 -32.83
C ALA A 583 10.03 -29.37 -33.64
N GLY A 584 9.89 -30.67 -33.87
CA GLY A 584 8.83 -31.26 -34.68
C GLY A 584 7.44 -30.82 -34.23
N GLU A 585 6.55 -30.71 -35.21
CA GLU A 585 5.12 -30.53 -35.03
C GLU A 585 4.56 -31.68 -34.20
N SER A 586 4.45 -31.48 -32.88
CA SER A 586 3.59 -32.29 -32.03
C SER A 586 2.15 -31.91 -32.35
N GLU A 587 1.43 -32.75 -33.09
CA GLU A 587 -0.03 -32.68 -33.17
C GLU A 587 -0.59 -32.74 -31.74
N ALA A 588 -1.29 -31.69 -31.32
CA ALA A 588 -1.79 -31.57 -29.96
C ALA A 588 -2.97 -32.53 -29.72
N ALA A 589 -2.81 -33.39 -28.71
CA ALA A 589 -3.87 -34.20 -28.11
C ALA A 589 -5.05 -33.31 -27.67
N GLY A 590 -6.28 -33.84 -27.69
CA GLY A 590 -7.49 -33.17 -27.23
C GLY A 590 -7.49 -32.85 -25.74
N LEU A 591 -8.53 -32.17 -25.26
CA LEU A 591 -8.53 -31.59 -23.91
C LEU A 591 -8.55 -32.64 -22.78
N GLY A 592 -8.81 -33.91 -23.09
CA GLY A 592 -8.91 -35.00 -22.13
C GLY A 592 -10.35 -35.27 -21.70
N THR A 593 -10.50 -36.21 -20.78
CA THR A 593 -11.80 -36.61 -20.21
C THR A 593 -11.86 -36.22 -18.73
N VAL A 594 -13.00 -35.72 -18.28
CA VAL A 594 -13.27 -35.43 -16.87
C VAL A 594 -14.39 -36.32 -16.35
N ILE A 595 -14.27 -36.76 -15.09
CA ILE A 595 -15.38 -37.29 -14.31
C ILE A 595 -15.74 -36.25 -13.25
N ILE A 596 -17.02 -35.87 -13.19
CA ILE A 596 -17.55 -34.93 -12.20
C ILE A 596 -18.72 -35.65 -11.50
N GLY A 597 -18.51 -36.08 -10.26
CA GLY A 597 -19.48 -36.91 -9.56
C GLY A 597 -19.75 -38.22 -10.32
N ALA A 598 -20.96 -38.39 -10.84
CA ALA A 598 -21.38 -39.57 -11.61
C ALA A 598 -21.29 -39.40 -13.14
N TYR A 599 -20.85 -38.25 -13.64
CA TYR A 599 -20.80 -37.96 -15.08
C TYR A 599 -19.38 -38.13 -15.60
N LYS A 600 -19.23 -38.82 -16.73
CA LYS A 600 -18.01 -38.85 -17.54
C LYS A 600 -18.22 -37.98 -18.77
N ILE A 601 -17.33 -37.02 -19.00
CA ILE A 601 -17.52 -36.00 -20.03
C ILE A 601 -16.19 -35.75 -20.74
N GLN A 602 -16.20 -35.75 -22.08
CA GLN A 602 -15.06 -35.23 -22.83
C GLN A 602 -14.97 -33.71 -22.62
N LEU A 603 -13.80 -33.18 -22.26
CA LEU A 603 -13.66 -31.74 -21.94
C LEU A 603 -14.01 -30.83 -23.12
N ASP A 604 -13.83 -31.29 -24.36
CA ASP A 604 -14.28 -30.60 -25.57
C ASP A 604 -15.81 -30.57 -25.74
N ALA A 605 -16.53 -31.47 -25.07
CA ALA A 605 -17.99 -31.56 -25.03
C ALA A 605 -18.61 -30.90 -23.78
N LEU A 606 -17.78 -30.44 -22.84
CA LEU A 606 -18.25 -29.88 -21.58
C LEU A 606 -18.84 -28.48 -21.79
N THR A 607 -20.13 -28.32 -21.48
CA THR A 607 -20.85 -27.04 -21.49
C THR A 607 -21.11 -26.56 -20.06
N PRO A 608 -21.40 -25.26 -19.84
CA PRO A 608 -21.82 -24.75 -18.51
C PRO A 608 -22.98 -25.56 -17.92
N THR A 609 -23.96 -25.89 -18.75
CA THR A 609 -25.10 -26.72 -18.39
C THR A 609 -24.70 -28.13 -17.95
N ALA A 610 -23.86 -28.80 -18.74
CA ALA A 610 -23.40 -30.15 -18.41
C ALA A 610 -22.55 -30.15 -17.13
N TYR A 611 -21.73 -29.11 -16.92
CA TYR A 611 -20.95 -28.95 -15.71
C TYR A 611 -21.83 -28.77 -14.46
N GLN A 612 -22.86 -27.92 -14.53
CA GLN A 612 -23.80 -27.69 -13.42
C GLN A 612 -24.56 -28.98 -13.06
N ALA A 613 -25.13 -29.66 -14.04
CA ALA A 613 -25.84 -30.92 -13.84
C ALA A 613 -24.92 -32.02 -13.26
N ALA A 614 -23.70 -32.14 -13.78
CA ALA A 614 -22.73 -33.10 -13.28
C ALA A 614 -22.30 -32.79 -11.83
N SER A 615 -22.03 -31.52 -11.52
CA SER A 615 -21.59 -31.09 -10.18
C SER A 615 -22.62 -31.41 -9.09
N ALA A 616 -23.91 -31.42 -9.43
CA ALA A 616 -25.00 -31.79 -8.53
C ALA A 616 -24.90 -33.23 -8.01
N THR A 617 -24.21 -34.11 -8.74
CA THR A 617 -24.07 -35.53 -8.38
C THR A 617 -22.88 -35.82 -7.47
N ILE A 618 -21.99 -34.85 -7.24
CA ILE A 618 -20.80 -35.01 -6.39
C ILE A 618 -21.17 -35.48 -4.99
N ALA A 619 -22.10 -34.78 -4.33
CA ALA A 619 -22.53 -35.10 -2.97
C ALA A 619 -23.23 -36.48 -2.87
N LYS A 620 -24.07 -36.83 -3.86
CA LYS A 620 -24.82 -38.11 -3.87
C LYS A 620 -23.93 -39.30 -4.20
N SER A 621 -22.96 -39.13 -5.11
CA SER A 621 -22.05 -40.21 -5.53
C SER A 621 -20.87 -40.40 -4.57
N GLY A 622 -20.55 -39.39 -3.75
CA GLY A 622 -19.35 -39.37 -2.90
C GLY A 622 -18.05 -39.23 -3.69
N GLN A 623 -18.13 -38.89 -4.98
CA GLN A 623 -16.99 -38.76 -5.88
C GLN A 623 -16.71 -37.29 -6.20
N GLY A 624 -15.43 -36.91 -6.14
CA GLY A 624 -14.96 -35.57 -6.53
C GLY A 624 -14.86 -35.37 -8.04
N MET A 625 -13.86 -34.58 -8.45
CA MET A 625 -13.56 -34.32 -9.86
C MET A 625 -12.26 -35.02 -10.25
N TYR A 626 -12.29 -35.80 -11.33
CA TYR A 626 -11.14 -36.54 -11.81
C TYR A 626 -10.87 -36.23 -13.27
N PHE A 627 -9.60 -36.11 -13.64
CA PHE A 627 -9.16 -35.77 -14.99
C PHE A 627 -8.24 -36.84 -15.55
N GLN A 628 -8.40 -37.16 -16.83
CA GLN A 628 -7.51 -38.03 -17.58
C GLN A 628 -7.12 -37.34 -18.90
N SER A 629 -5.81 -37.27 -19.17
CA SER A 629 -5.29 -36.75 -20.45
C SER A 629 -5.65 -37.68 -21.62
N GLU A 630 -5.67 -37.16 -22.85
CA GLU A 630 -5.89 -37.97 -24.06
C GLU A 630 -4.67 -38.83 -24.47
N GLU A 631 -3.52 -38.65 -23.80
CA GLU A 631 -2.33 -39.45 -24.06
C GLU A 631 -2.59 -40.94 -23.75
N ALA A 632 -2.16 -41.82 -24.66
CA ALA A 632 -2.38 -43.26 -24.54
C ALA A 632 -1.74 -43.81 -23.25
N GLY A 633 -2.58 -44.27 -22.32
CA GLY A 633 -2.16 -44.80 -21.02
C GLY A 633 -2.07 -43.78 -19.88
N ALA A 634 -2.55 -42.54 -20.08
CA ALA A 634 -2.57 -41.52 -19.02
C ALA A 634 -3.37 -41.99 -17.78
N PRO A 635 -2.89 -41.78 -16.56
CA PRO A 635 -3.63 -42.15 -15.35
C PRO A 635 -4.74 -41.14 -15.03
N TRP A 636 -5.68 -41.52 -14.17
CA TRP A 636 -6.69 -40.61 -13.63
C TRP A 636 -6.10 -39.76 -12.50
N ILE A 637 -6.39 -38.46 -12.50
CA ILE A 637 -5.86 -37.47 -11.56
C ILE A 637 -7.02 -36.84 -10.80
N ALA A 638 -6.97 -36.85 -9.46
CA ALA A 638 -7.96 -36.23 -8.58
C ALA A 638 -7.75 -34.71 -8.52
N LEU A 639 -8.54 -33.94 -9.27
CA LEU A 639 -8.38 -32.49 -9.45
C LEU A 639 -8.60 -31.69 -8.16
N ASP A 640 -9.33 -32.24 -7.20
CA ASP A 640 -9.57 -31.66 -5.88
C ASP A 640 -8.33 -31.67 -4.97
N THR A 641 -7.32 -32.50 -5.30
CA THR A 641 -6.05 -32.62 -4.56
C THR A 641 -4.88 -31.92 -5.24
N VAL A 642 -5.07 -31.41 -6.46
CA VAL A 642 -4.02 -30.75 -7.25
C VAL A 642 -3.86 -29.29 -6.80
N VAL A 643 -2.71 -29.00 -6.17
CA VAL A 643 -2.35 -27.63 -5.73
C VAL A 643 -1.39 -26.95 -6.72
N ASP A 644 -0.57 -27.74 -7.43
CA ASP A 644 0.36 -27.28 -8.47
C ASP A 644 -0.02 -27.92 -9.83
N PRO A 645 -0.26 -27.13 -10.89
CA PRO A 645 -0.59 -27.66 -12.21
C PRO A 645 0.50 -28.51 -12.86
N SER A 646 1.77 -28.44 -12.40
CA SER A 646 2.83 -29.35 -12.85
C SER A 646 2.50 -30.82 -12.54
N ALA A 647 1.74 -31.05 -11.46
CA ALA A 647 1.26 -32.36 -11.04
C ALA A 647 0.30 -33.01 -12.04
N LEU A 648 -0.31 -32.25 -12.96
CA LEU A 648 -1.11 -32.79 -14.07
C LEU A 648 -0.27 -33.57 -15.09
N SER A 649 1.05 -33.43 -15.03
CA SER A 649 2.02 -34.07 -15.93
C SER A 649 3.07 -34.90 -15.18
N ASP A 650 2.95 -35.06 -13.87
CA ASP A 650 3.87 -35.84 -13.03
C ASP A 650 3.26 -37.20 -12.65
N PRO A 651 3.79 -38.32 -13.16
CA PRO A 651 3.31 -39.65 -12.82
C PRO A 651 3.57 -40.04 -11.35
N ALA A 652 4.42 -39.31 -10.62
CA ALA A 652 4.70 -39.53 -9.19
C ALA A 652 3.82 -38.69 -8.25
N SER A 653 2.93 -37.84 -8.78
CA SER A 653 2.05 -36.99 -7.98
C SER A 653 1.10 -37.81 -7.11
N SER A 654 0.92 -37.39 -5.85
CA SER A 654 -0.08 -37.98 -4.94
C SER A 654 -1.52 -37.81 -5.41
N ALA A 655 -1.77 -36.93 -6.39
CA ALA A 655 -3.06 -36.76 -7.03
C ALA A 655 -3.38 -37.87 -8.06
N VAL A 656 -2.39 -38.69 -8.45
CA VAL A 656 -2.58 -39.82 -9.38
C VAL A 656 -3.26 -40.97 -8.66
N LEU A 657 -4.39 -41.43 -9.19
CA LEU A 657 -5.14 -42.57 -8.67
C LEU A 657 -4.40 -43.88 -8.93
N SER A 658 -4.42 -44.79 -7.95
CA SER A 658 -3.99 -46.17 -8.16
C SER A 658 -4.90 -46.87 -9.17
N LYS A 659 -4.43 -47.97 -9.79
CA LYS A 659 -5.24 -48.73 -10.76
C LYS A 659 -6.54 -49.24 -10.13
N GLU A 660 -6.48 -49.63 -8.87
CA GLU A 660 -7.62 -50.10 -8.09
C GLU A 660 -8.62 -48.95 -7.85
N ALA A 661 -8.13 -47.78 -7.41
CA ALA A 661 -8.97 -46.61 -7.18
C ALA A 661 -9.61 -46.06 -8.47
N ALA A 662 -8.86 -46.07 -9.59
CA ALA A 662 -9.38 -45.71 -10.91
C ALA A 662 -10.46 -46.68 -11.39
N SER A 663 -10.31 -47.98 -11.12
CA SER A 663 -11.33 -49.00 -11.47
C SER A 663 -12.59 -48.94 -10.60
N ALA A 664 -12.54 -48.23 -9.46
CA ALA A 664 -13.66 -48.07 -8.53
C ALA A 664 -14.53 -46.83 -8.81
N LEU A 665 -14.17 -46.01 -9.80
CA LEU A 665 -14.95 -44.82 -10.19
C LEU A 665 -16.31 -45.24 -10.78
N LYS A 666 -17.39 -44.69 -10.24
CA LYS A 666 -18.78 -44.99 -10.65
C LYS A 666 -19.27 -43.93 -11.61
N VAL A 667 -19.64 -44.33 -12.83
CA VAL A 667 -20.16 -43.44 -13.88
C VAL A 667 -21.57 -43.90 -14.23
N ALA A 668 -22.52 -42.97 -14.19
CA ALA A 668 -23.92 -43.20 -14.55
C ALA A 668 -24.29 -42.56 -15.90
N VAL A 669 -23.62 -41.48 -16.29
CA VAL A 669 -23.90 -40.72 -17.52
C VAL A 669 -22.59 -40.45 -18.28
N ASP A 670 -22.60 -40.64 -19.60
CA ASP A 670 -21.47 -40.38 -20.50
C ASP A 670 -21.84 -39.33 -21.55
N ILE A 671 -20.98 -38.31 -21.69
CA ILE A 671 -21.07 -37.24 -22.69
C ILE A 671 -19.80 -37.30 -23.55
N ALA A 672 -19.85 -38.13 -24.59
CA ALA A 672 -18.69 -38.38 -25.44
C ALA A 672 -18.42 -37.25 -26.45
N LYS A 673 -19.44 -36.48 -26.85
CA LYS A 673 -19.36 -35.41 -27.86
C LYS A 673 -20.38 -34.30 -27.55
N PRO A 674 -20.17 -33.06 -28.04
CA PRO A 674 -21.15 -31.99 -27.89
C PRO A 674 -22.54 -32.45 -28.36
N GLY A 675 -23.54 -32.36 -27.49
CA GLY A 675 -24.93 -32.74 -27.81
C GLY A 675 -25.24 -34.25 -27.76
N ALA A 676 -24.32 -35.10 -27.29
CA ALA A 676 -24.56 -36.52 -27.08
C ALA A 676 -24.53 -36.86 -25.58
N ILE A 677 -25.66 -37.27 -25.02
CA ILE A 677 -25.79 -37.74 -23.63
C ILE A 677 -26.36 -39.16 -23.63
N ALA A 678 -25.75 -40.08 -22.88
CA ALA A 678 -26.22 -41.46 -22.74
C ALA A 678 -26.03 -41.95 -21.31
N SER A 679 -26.90 -42.85 -20.84
CA SER A 679 -26.68 -43.56 -19.58
C SER A 679 -25.72 -44.73 -19.78
N VAL A 680 -24.84 -44.95 -18.79
CA VAL A 680 -23.94 -46.10 -18.71
C VAL A 680 -24.56 -47.22 -17.86
N GLU A 681 -25.68 -46.94 -17.19
CA GLU A 681 -26.39 -47.89 -16.34
C GLU A 681 -27.29 -48.82 -17.16
N THR A 682 -27.60 -50.00 -16.61
CA THR A 682 -28.54 -50.92 -17.25
C THR A 682 -29.97 -50.36 -17.18
N PRO A 683 -30.86 -50.68 -18.15
CA PRO A 683 -32.26 -50.23 -18.11
C PRO A 683 -32.98 -50.57 -16.80
N ALA A 684 -32.63 -51.68 -16.14
CA ALA A 684 -33.19 -52.08 -14.85
C ALA A 684 -32.75 -51.17 -13.69
N GLN A 685 -31.49 -50.72 -13.68
CA GLN A 685 -30.96 -49.80 -12.67
C GLN A 685 -31.56 -48.40 -12.83
N LEU A 686 -31.65 -47.94 -14.07
CA LEU A 686 -32.21 -46.64 -14.38
C LEU A 686 -33.72 -46.59 -14.09
N GLN A 687 -34.45 -47.68 -14.34
CA GLN A 687 -35.84 -47.82 -13.91
C GLN A 687 -36.00 -47.78 -12.39
N GLN A 688 -35.08 -48.39 -11.63
CA GLN A 688 -35.11 -48.35 -10.16
C GLN A 688 -34.88 -46.92 -9.62
N GLU A 689 -34.00 -46.14 -10.24
CA GLU A 689 -33.78 -44.74 -9.86
C GLU A 689 -35.01 -43.87 -10.20
N ILE A 690 -35.62 -44.06 -11.37
CA ILE A 690 -36.89 -43.43 -11.76
C ILE A 690 -37.98 -43.74 -10.73
N ASP A 691 -38.15 -44.99 -10.33
CA ASP A 691 -39.17 -45.41 -9.36
C ASP A 691 -38.94 -44.82 -7.97
N THR A 692 -37.67 -44.63 -7.58
CA THR A 692 -37.30 -43.97 -6.33
C THR A 692 -37.57 -42.47 -6.39
N LEU A 693 -37.17 -41.81 -7.48
CA LEU A 693 -37.36 -40.38 -7.67
C LEU A 693 -38.85 -40.02 -7.77
N LYS A 694 -39.68 -40.86 -8.41
CA LYS A 694 -41.14 -40.72 -8.41
C LYS A 694 -41.74 -40.73 -7.00
N LYS A 695 -41.25 -41.60 -6.11
CA LYS A 695 -41.68 -41.62 -4.70
C LYS A 695 -41.26 -40.35 -3.95
N ASP A 696 -40.07 -39.83 -4.24
CA ASP A 696 -39.58 -38.62 -3.58
C ASP A 696 -40.28 -37.35 -4.11
N ILE A 697 -40.63 -37.29 -5.39
CA ILE A 697 -41.49 -36.24 -5.96
C ILE A 697 -42.85 -36.21 -5.25
N VAL A 698 -43.49 -37.37 -5.05
CA VAL A 698 -44.77 -37.44 -4.31
C VAL A 698 -44.62 -36.93 -2.86
N LYS A 699 -43.49 -37.20 -2.19
CA LYS A 699 -43.22 -36.65 -0.86
C LYS A 699 -43.00 -35.14 -0.90
N LEU A 700 -42.29 -34.62 -1.90
CA LEU A 700 -42.06 -33.18 -2.08
C LEU A 700 -43.37 -32.44 -2.42
N GLU A 701 -44.24 -33.03 -3.23
CA GLU A 701 -45.59 -32.51 -3.51
C GLU A 701 -46.44 -32.46 -2.24
N ALA A 702 -46.43 -33.54 -1.44
CA ALA A 702 -47.13 -33.58 -0.16
C ALA A 702 -46.56 -32.57 0.85
N ALA A 703 -45.24 -32.43 0.92
CA ALA A 703 -44.56 -31.46 1.79
C ALA A 703 -44.85 -30.01 1.35
N LYS A 704 -44.85 -29.75 0.04
CA LYS A 704 -45.23 -28.45 -0.53
C LYS A 704 -46.69 -28.13 -0.24
N ALA A 705 -47.61 -29.08 -0.42
CA ALA A 705 -49.02 -28.92 -0.10
C ALA A 705 -49.26 -28.68 1.40
N ALA A 706 -48.50 -29.35 2.27
CA ALA A 706 -48.50 -29.10 3.71
C ALA A 706 -47.96 -27.69 4.02
N ALA A 707 -46.85 -27.27 3.42
CA ALA A 707 -46.29 -25.93 3.60
C ALA A 707 -47.22 -24.81 3.11
N VAL A 708 -47.99 -25.05 2.04
CA VAL A 708 -49.06 -24.15 1.55
C VAL A 708 -50.21 -24.08 2.54
N THR A 709 -50.61 -25.22 3.12
CA THR A 709 -51.66 -25.29 4.15
C THR A 709 -51.22 -24.60 5.45
N ASP A 710 -49.93 -24.73 5.79
CA ASP A 710 -49.29 -24.14 6.98
C ASP A 710 -48.79 -22.69 6.76
N MET A 711 -49.00 -22.12 5.57
CA MET A 711 -48.61 -20.75 5.17
C MET A 711 -47.11 -20.42 5.35
N LYS A 712 -46.22 -21.41 5.22
CA LYS A 712 -44.76 -21.22 5.35
C LYS A 712 -44.13 -20.76 4.04
N LEU A 713 -44.15 -19.45 3.78
CA LEU A 713 -43.81 -18.88 2.48
C LEU A 713 -42.39 -19.22 1.97
N ALA A 714 -41.39 -19.26 2.86
CA ALA A 714 -40.02 -19.66 2.50
C ALA A 714 -39.95 -21.14 2.09
N ASP A 715 -40.58 -22.02 2.87
CA ASP A 715 -40.66 -23.45 2.59
C ASP A 715 -41.42 -23.72 1.27
N ILE A 716 -42.44 -22.92 0.95
CA ILE A 716 -43.21 -23.08 -0.30
C ILE A 716 -42.32 -22.81 -1.53
N VAL A 717 -41.50 -21.75 -1.49
CA VAL A 717 -40.60 -21.39 -2.60
C VAL A 717 -39.48 -22.42 -2.72
N ASP A 718 -38.83 -22.78 -1.62
CA ASP A 718 -37.77 -23.78 -1.62
C ASP A 718 -38.27 -25.16 -2.05
N LEU A 719 -39.43 -25.61 -1.56
CA LEU A 719 -40.04 -26.87 -1.97
C LEU A 719 -40.53 -26.82 -3.42
N ALA A 720 -40.94 -25.65 -3.95
CA ALA A 720 -41.30 -25.50 -5.36
C ALA A 720 -40.07 -25.65 -6.27
N VAL A 721 -38.93 -25.05 -5.90
CA VAL A 721 -37.67 -25.19 -6.63
C VAL A 721 -37.15 -26.62 -6.53
N GLN A 722 -37.16 -27.24 -5.35
CA GLN A 722 -36.76 -28.64 -5.16
C GLN A 722 -37.65 -29.61 -5.93
N LEU A 723 -38.96 -29.37 -5.96
CA LEU A 723 -39.91 -30.17 -6.73
C LEU A 723 -39.64 -30.05 -8.23
N LYS A 724 -39.42 -28.82 -8.73
CA LYS A 724 -39.15 -28.59 -10.16
C LYS A 724 -37.81 -29.19 -10.60
N ASP A 725 -36.78 -29.08 -9.76
CA ASP A 725 -35.48 -29.75 -9.97
C ASP A 725 -35.65 -31.28 -10.01
N ALA A 726 -36.42 -31.86 -9.09
CA ALA A 726 -36.69 -33.30 -9.06
C ALA A 726 -37.47 -33.76 -10.30
N GLN A 727 -38.45 -32.98 -10.76
CA GLN A 727 -39.22 -33.25 -11.99
C GLN A 727 -38.34 -33.15 -13.25
N ALA A 728 -37.45 -32.16 -13.33
CA ALA A 728 -36.48 -32.05 -14.42
C ALA A 728 -35.51 -33.25 -14.45
N ARG A 729 -35.00 -33.66 -13.29
CA ARG A 729 -34.17 -34.88 -13.17
C ARG A 729 -34.93 -36.13 -13.59
N LEU A 730 -36.21 -36.24 -13.23
CA LEU A 730 -37.05 -37.36 -13.65
C LEU A 730 -37.22 -37.38 -15.17
N GLY A 731 -37.56 -36.23 -15.78
CA GLY A 731 -37.71 -36.11 -17.23
C GLY A 731 -36.41 -36.41 -17.97
N MET A 732 -35.26 -36.01 -17.41
CA MET A 732 -33.94 -36.35 -17.94
C MET A 732 -33.70 -37.87 -17.91
N LEU A 733 -33.96 -38.54 -16.78
CA LEU A 733 -33.76 -39.99 -16.65
C LEU A 733 -34.72 -40.76 -17.57
N GLU A 734 -35.99 -40.38 -17.65
CA GLU A 734 -36.97 -41.02 -18.55
C GLU A 734 -36.58 -40.86 -20.03
N ALA A 735 -36.08 -39.69 -20.42
CA ALA A 735 -35.55 -39.46 -21.76
C ALA A 735 -34.29 -40.31 -22.05
N LEU A 736 -33.40 -40.46 -21.06
CA LEU A 736 -32.22 -41.35 -21.17
C LEU A 736 -32.63 -42.82 -21.27
N LEU A 737 -33.65 -43.28 -20.54
CA LEU A 737 -34.22 -44.63 -20.67
C LEU A 737 -34.77 -44.88 -22.07
N GLY A 738 -35.46 -43.88 -22.63
CA GLY A 738 -36.04 -43.91 -23.96
C GLY A 738 -35.04 -43.69 -25.11
N GLY A 739 -33.78 -43.37 -24.81
CA GLY A 739 -32.75 -43.06 -25.81
C GLY A 739 -32.92 -41.69 -26.50
N ASP A 740 -33.74 -40.79 -25.96
CA ASP A 740 -33.96 -39.44 -26.50
C ASP A 740 -32.96 -38.45 -25.89
N ALA A 741 -31.78 -38.37 -26.50
CA ALA A 741 -30.71 -37.47 -26.06
C ALA A 741 -31.11 -35.99 -26.11
N ALA A 742 -31.99 -35.58 -27.04
CA ALA A 742 -32.40 -34.18 -27.17
C ALA A 742 -33.35 -33.77 -26.04
N ALA A 743 -34.32 -34.62 -25.70
CA ALA A 743 -35.19 -34.42 -24.55
C ALA A 743 -34.41 -34.46 -23.24
N ALA A 744 -33.43 -35.36 -23.10
CA ALA A 744 -32.58 -35.45 -21.91
C ALA A 744 -31.76 -34.17 -21.71
N LEU A 745 -31.14 -33.63 -22.78
CA LEU A 745 -30.38 -32.37 -22.71
C LEU A 745 -31.27 -31.17 -22.35
N LYS A 746 -32.48 -31.10 -22.89
CA LYS A 746 -33.44 -30.03 -22.55
C LYS A 746 -33.82 -30.05 -21.07
N GLN A 747 -34.05 -31.24 -20.50
CA GLN A 747 -34.35 -31.37 -19.08
C GLN A 747 -33.13 -31.09 -18.20
N MET A 748 -31.92 -31.45 -18.67
CA MET A 748 -30.65 -31.17 -17.99
C MET A 748 -30.39 -29.67 -17.80
N GLU A 749 -30.92 -28.78 -18.65
CA GLU A 749 -30.80 -27.32 -18.50
C GLU A 749 -31.39 -26.77 -17.20
N LEU A 750 -32.35 -27.49 -16.63
CA LEU A 750 -33.04 -27.12 -15.40
C LEU A 750 -32.41 -27.76 -14.16
N VAL A 751 -31.61 -28.83 -14.32
CA VAL A 751 -31.07 -29.60 -13.19
C VAL A 751 -30.00 -28.80 -12.47
N ASN A 752 -30.22 -28.56 -11.16
CA ASN A 752 -29.31 -27.82 -10.29
C ASN A 752 -28.99 -26.40 -10.79
N ASN A 753 -29.94 -25.78 -11.51
CA ASN A 753 -29.84 -24.44 -12.06
C ASN A 753 -30.96 -23.55 -11.49
N PRO A 754 -30.73 -22.85 -10.36
CA PRO A 754 -31.78 -22.13 -9.65
C PRO A 754 -32.42 -21.03 -10.50
N ASP A 755 -31.64 -20.32 -11.32
CA ASP A 755 -32.15 -19.25 -12.18
C ASP A 755 -33.07 -19.79 -13.28
N ALA A 756 -32.68 -20.90 -13.92
CA ALA A 756 -33.51 -21.54 -14.95
C ALA A 756 -34.77 -22.21 -14.36
N LEU A 757 -34.67 -22.75 -13.14
CA LEU A 757 -35.81 -23.30 -12.41
C LEU A 757 -36.80 -22.20 -12.01
N ILE A 758 -36.31 -21.07 -11.51
CA ILE A 758 -37.14 -19.90 -11.19
C ILE A 758 -37.80 -19.34 -12.44
N ALA A 759 -37.06 -19.22 -13.54
CA ALA A 759 -37.62 -18.80 -14.83
C ALA A 759 -38.71 -19.77 -15.32
N ALA A 760 -38.47 -21.08 -15.30
CA ALA A 760 -39.45 -22.09 -15.68
C ALA A 760 -40.69 -22.09 -14.78
N LEU A 761 -40.52 -21.90 -13.47
CA LEU A 761 -41.62 -21.74 -12.51
C LEU A 761 -42.41 -20.46 -12.75
N SER A 762 -41.74 -19.38 -13.16
CA SER A 762 -42.39 -18.11 -13.51
C SER A 762 -43.17 -18.20 -14.84
N GLU A 763 -42.66 -18.95 -15.83
CA GLU A 763 -43.39 -19.25 -17.08
C GLU A 763 -44.64 -20.10 -16.80
N GLU A 764 -44.53 -21.07 -15.89
CA GLU A 764 -45.65 -21.94 -15.48
C GLU A 764 -46.70 -21.18 -14.65
N ALA A 765 -46.28 -20.13 -13.93
CA ALA A 765 -47.17 -19.23 -13.19
C ALA A 765 -47.79 -18.12 -14.06
N THR A 766 -47.21 -17.83 -15.23
CA THR A 766 -47.68 -16.76 -16.15
C THR A 766 -48.49 -17.28 -17.33
N ALA A 767 -48.60 -18.60 -17.53
CA ALA A 767 -49.47 -19.19 -18.54
C ALA A 767 -50.97 -19.00 -18.20
N PRO A 768 -51.72 -18.20 -18.97
CA PRO A 768 -53.18 -18.23 -18.90
C PRO A 768 -53.69 -19.51 -19.58
N PRO A 769 -54.92 -19.96 -19.27
CA PRO A 769 -55.55 -20.99 -20.10
C PRO A 769 -55.77 -20.41 -21.51
N ASP A 770 -55.04 -20.93 -22.50
CA ASP A 770 -55.08 -20.69 -23.95
C ASP A 770 -55.45 -19.28 -24.48
N GLY A 771 -54.54 -18.66 -25.25
CA GLY A 771 -54.93 -17.69 -26.28
C GLY A 771 -53.92 -16.59 -26.64
N GLY A 772 -53.16 -16.80 -27.72
CA GLY A 772 -52.88 -15.84 -28.80
C GLY A 772 -52.10 -14.53 -28.54
N GLY A 773 -50.92 -14.43 -29.18
CA GLY A 773 -50.44 -13.18 -29.81
C GLY A 773 -49.35 -12.38 -29.09
N SER A 774 -48.12 -12.43 -29.62
CA SER A 774 -47.08 -11.38 -29.49
C SER A 774 -47.50 -10.11 -30.28
N PRO A 775 -46.89 -8.90 -30.16
CA PRO A 775 -45.50 -8.64 -29.73
C PRO A 775 -45.17 -7.30 -28.99
N GLY A 776 -43.94 -7.24 -28.44
CA GLY A 776 -43.03 -6.09 -28.59
C GLY A 776 -42.75 -5.20 -27.38
N GLY A 777 -41.46 -5.04 -27.03
CA GLY A 777 -40.97 -3.98 -26.12
C GLY A 777 -39.48 -4.10 -25.79
N SER A 778 -38.68 -3.19 -26.34
CA SER A 778 -37.21 -3.06 -26.29
C SER A 778 -36.65 -2.49 -24.97
N GLU A 779 -35.47 -2.95 -24.57
CA GLU A 779 -34.60 -2.35 -23.52
C GLU A 779 -34.06 -0.95 -23.92
N PRO A 780 -33.87 -0.02 -22.96
CA PRO A 780 -33.20 1.25 -23.18
C PRO A 780 -31.67 1.15 -22.96
N ALA A 781 -30.94 1.88 -23.79
CA ALA A 781 -29.48 1.97 -23.79
C ALA A 781 -28.91 2.85 -22.64
N ALA A 782 -27.86 2.38 -21.98
CA ALA A 782 -27.03 3.18 -21.07
C ALA A 782 -25.92 3.91 -21.85
N GLY A 783 -25.83 5.23 -21.66
CA GLY A 783 -24.85 6.11 -22.31
C GLY A 783 -23.47 6.08 -21.65
N ASN A 784 -22.42 6.21 -22.47
CA ASN A 784 -21.01 6.27 -22.07
C ASN A 784 -20.73 7.46 -21.11
N ALA A 785 -20.29 7.17 -19.89
CA ALA A 785 -19.57 8.14 -19.05
C ALA A 785 -18.11 8.26 -19.54
N ALA A 786 -17.53 9.47 -19.46
CA ALA A 786 -16.12 9.70 -19.78
C ALA A 786 -15.21 8.98 -18.75
N SER A 787 -14.07 8.44 -19.19
CA SER A 787 -13.13 7.78 -18.28
C SER A 787 -12.41 8.79 -17.38
N GLU A 788 -11.91 8.35 -16.22
CA GLU A 788 -11.14 9.19 -15.28
C GLU A 788 -10.01 9.95 -15.98
N ASP A 789 -9.23 9.27 -16.84
CA ASP A 789 -8.18 9.88 -17.66
C ASP A 789 -8.67 11.03 -18.56
N GLN A 790 -9.91 10.92 -19.08
CA GLN A 790 -10.51 11.96 -19.94
C GLN A 790 -10.97 13.17 -19.11
N LEU A 791 -11.47 12.92 -17.90
CA LEU A 791 -11.86 13.98 -16.97
C LEU A 791 -10.64 14.72 -16.43
N ALA A 792 -9.53 14.02 -16.16
CA ALA A 792 -8.27 14.63 -15.73
C ALA A 792 -7.66 15.53 -16.83
N GLU A 793 -7.56 15.03 -18.07
CA GLU A 793 -7.07 15.84 -19.20
C GLU A 793 -7.96 17.07 -19.47
N GLN A 794 -9.27 16.91 -19.29
CA GLN A 794 -10.22 18.01 -19.41
C GLN A 794 -10.09 19.04 -18.28
N ALA A 795 -9.82 18.60 -17.04
CA ALA A 795 -9.58 19.48 -15.89
C ALA A 795 -8.31 20.31 -16.09
N GLU A 796 -7.19 19.68 -16.49
CA GLU A 796 -5.93 20.38 -16.78
C GLU A 796 -6.12 21.46 -17.86
N LEU A 797 -6.84 21.14 -18.94
CA LEU A 797 -7.11 22.10 -20.01
C LEU A 797 -7.96 23.29 -19.53
N GLN A 798 -8.92 23.04 -18.64
CA GLN A 798 -9.79 24.08 -18.08
C GLN A 798 -9.04 24.94 -17.06
N GLN A 799 -8.13 24.35 -16.29
CA GLN A 799 -7.25 25.04 -15.37
C GLN A 799 -6.28 25.97 -16.08
N MET A 800 -5.64 25.50 -17.15
CA MET A 800 -4.79 26.35 -18.00
C MET A 800 -5.56 27.56 -18.56
N LYS A 801 -6.84 27.38 -18.95
CA LYS A 801 -7.68 28.49 -19.43
C LYS A 801 -8.00 29.50 -18.33
N LEU A 802 -8.25 29.01 -17.11
CA LEU A 802 -8.49 29.86 -15.95
C LEU A 802 -7.26 30.71 -15.62
N GLU A 803 -6.08 30.09 -15.55
CA GLU A 803 -4.82 30.79 -15.29
C GLU A 803 -4.49 31.83 -16.35
N GLN A 804 -4.72 31.51 -17.64
CA GLN A 804 -4.53 32.46 -18.75
C GLN A 804 -5.46 33.66 -18.63
N ALA A 805 -6.73 33.46 -18.28
CA ALA A 805 -7.69 34.55 -18.10
C ALA A 805 -7.36 35.42 -16.88
N ILE A 806 -6.87 34.83 -15.79
CA ILE A 806 -6.39 35.56 -14.61
C ILE A 806 -5.14 36.37 -14.96
N ALA A 807 -4.17 35.78 -15.66
CA ALA A 807 -2.96 36.48 -16.10
C ALA A 807 -3.24 37.62 -17.10
N ALA A 808 -4.31 37.50 -17.89
CA ALA A 808 -4.77 38.54 -18.80
C ALA A 808 -5.55 39.68 -18.11
N GLY A 809 -5.87 39.54 -16.81
CA GLY A 809 -6.66 40.52 -16.07
C GLY A 809 -8.13 40.59 -16.51
N GLU A 810 -8.69 39.49 -17.04
CA GLU A 810 -10.05 39.42 -17.56
C GLU A 810 -11.00 38.70 -16.58
N PRO A 811 -11.63 39.40 -15.61
CA PRO A 811 -12.42 38.76 -14.56
C PRO A 811 -13.64 37.99 -15.08
N GLY A 812 -14.25 38.46 -16.18
CA GLY A 812 -15.39 37.77 -16.80
C GLY A 812 -14.99 36.45 -17.47
N ALA A 813 -13.81 36.40 -18.12
CA ALA A 813 -13.30 35.18 -18.74
C ALA A 813 -12.82 34.17 -17.68
N ALA A 814 -12.21 34.64 -16.60
CA ALA A 814 -11.80 33.81 -15.47
C ALA A 814 -13.03 33.18 -14.77
N ALA A 815 -14.09 33.96 -14.52
CA ALA A 815 -15.33 33.42 -13.95
C ALA A 815 -16.01 32.38 -14.87
N ALA A 816 -15.98 32.60 -16.19
CA ALA A 816 -16.52 31.67 -17.17
C ALA A 816 -15.70 30.37 -17.29
N ALA A 817 -14.38 30.43 -17.08
CA ALA A 817 -13.50 29.26 -17.08
C ALA A 817 -13.55 28.46 -15.78
N LEU A 818 -13.86 29.11 -14.65
CA LEU A 818 -13.93 28.46 -13.34
C LEU A 818 -15.09 27.45 -13.22
N GLN A 819 -16.28 27.80 -13.71
CA GLN A 819 -17.46 26.92 -13.61
C GLN A 819 -17.27 25.52 -14.24
N PRO A 820 -16.77 25.40 -15.49
CA PRO A 820 -16.54 24.09 -16.08
C PRO A 820 -15.40 23.33 -15.38
N LEU A 821 -14.37 24.03 -14.87
CA LEU A 821 -13.29 23.41 -14.09
C LEU A 821 -13.85 22.76 -12.82
N LEU A 822 -14.63 23.50 -12.03
CA LEU A 822 -15.26 22.96 -10.82
C LEU A 822 -16.20 21.79 -11.11
N ALA A 823 -16.93 21.83 -12.22
CA ALA A 823 -17.80 20.73 -12.63
C ALA A 823 -17.01 19.48 -13.05
N THR A 824 -15.91 19.65 -13.79
CA THR A 824 -15.06 18.53 -14.21
C THR A 824 -14.29 17.94 -13.02
N GLN A 825 -13.80 18.78 -12.10
CA GLN A 825 -13.18 18.36 -10.85
C GLN A 825 -14.17 17.61 -9.94
N ALA A 826 -15.42 18.04 -9.85
CA ALA A 826 -16.46 17.31 -9.13
C ALA A 826 -16.77 15.94 -9.76
N GLN A 827 -16.75 15.84 -11.09
CA GLN A 827 -16.92 14.57 -11.81
C GLN A 827 -15.73 13.63 -11.63
N LEU A 828 -14.51 14.18 -11.60
CA LEU A 828 -13.30 13.43 -11.31
C LEU A 828 -13.32 12.87 -9.89
N ALA A 829 -13.65 13.70 -8.90
CA ALA A 829 -13.80 13.30 -7.51
C ALA A 829 -14.88 12.22 -7.31
N ASP A 830 -16.01 12.32 -8.02
CA ASP A 830 -17.07 11.31 -8.02
C ASP A 830 -16.64 9.99 -8.69
N ALA A 831 -15.89 10.07 -9.80
CA ALA A 831 -15.32 8.89 -10.46
C ALA A 831 -14.27 8.18 -9.60
N GLN A 832 -13.48 8.93 -8.83
CA GLN A 832 -12.46 8.42 -7.91
C GLN A 832 -13.05 7.78 -6.64
N THR A 833 -14.16 8.34 -6.14
CA THR A 833 -14.84 7.81 -4.95
C THR A 833 -15.88 6.74 -5.28
N GLY A 834 -16.31 6.62 -6.54
CA GLY A 834 -17.39 5.72 -6.96
C GLY A 834 -18.75 6.07 -6.34
N ALA A 835 -18.89 7.28 -5.78
CA ALA A 835 -20.02 7.66 -4.95
C ALA A 835 -21.33 7.64 -5.73
N SER A 836 -21.40 8.20 -6.94
CA SER A 836 -22.61 8.17 -7.77
C SER A 836 -23.04 6.78 -8.20
N THR A 837 -22.10 5.90 -8.53
CA THR A 837 -22.38 4.49 -8.86
C THR A 837 -22.88 3.72 -7.65
N GLY A 838 -22.29 3.94 -6.48
CA GLY A 838 -22.73 3.34 -5.22
C GLY A 838 -24.11 3.84 -4.80
N ILE A 839 -24.35 5.16 -4.84
CA ILE A 839 -25.66 5.77 -4.56
C ILE A 839 -26.73 5.24 -5.52
N ALA A 840 -26.42 5.07 -6.82
CA ALA A 840 -27.36 4.49 -7.78
C ALA A 840 -27.70 3.02 -7.44
N SER A 841 -26.69 2.23 -7.07
CA SER A 841 -26.89 0.83 -6.66
C SER A 841 -27.70 0.71 -5.35
N LEU A 842 -27.46 1.61 -4.40
CA LEU A 842 -28.20 1.71 -3.14
C LEU A 842 -29.62 2.25 -3.35
N ALA A 843 -29.83 3.15 -4.31
CA ALA A 843 -31.18 3.60 -4.69
C ALA A 843 -32.00 2.45 -5.30
N GLU A 844 -31.38 1.60 -6.11
CA GLU A 844 -32.02 0.40 -6.65
C GLU A 844 -32.33 -0.62 -5.53
N ALA A 845 -31.38 -0.81 -4.60
CA ALA A 845 -31.59 -1.64 -3.41
C ALA A 845 -32.73 -1.10 -2.52
N LYS A 846 -32.78 0.22 -2.30
CA LYS A 846 -33.84 0.92 -1.57
C LYS A 846 -35.20 0.72 -2.24
N GLN A 847 -35.27 0.84 -3.56
CA GLN A 847 -36.49 0.62 -4.32
C GLN A 847 -36.98 -0.83 -4.20
N LYS A 848 -36.06 -1.81 -4.27
CA LYS A 848 -36.37 -3.24 -4.05
C LYS A 848 -36.84 -3.51 -2.62
N LEU A 849 -36.22 -2.90 -1.61
CA LEU A 849 -36.63 -3.01 -0.21
C LEU A 849 -37.98 -2.35 0.08
N GLN A 850 -38.28 -1.21 -0.54
CA GLN A 850 -39.59 -0.54 -0.44
C GLN A 850 -40.70 -1.36 -1.12
N ALA A 851 -40.41 -1.98 -2.26
CA ALA A 851 -41.32 -2.92 -2.92
C ALA A 851 -41.57 -4.16 -2.04
N ALA A 852 -40.52 -4.70 -1.41
CA ALA A 852 -40.65 -5.82 -0.48
C ALA A 852 -41.44 -5.44 0.79
N LEU A 853 -41.24 -4.23 1.33
CA LEU A 853 -41.92 -3.73 2.53
C LEU A 853 -43.41 -3.51 2.27
N SER A 854 -43.76 -2.92 1.12
CA SER A 854 -45.16 -2.71 0.71
C SER A 854 -45.90 -4.01 0.37
N ALA A 855 -45.17 -5.08 0.00
CA ALA A 855 -45.72 -6.43 -0.19
C ALA A 855 -45.88 -7.22 1.13
N ALA A 856 -45.22 -6.81 2.21
CA ALA A 856 -45.20 -7.53 3.48
C ALA A 856 -46.40 -7.24 4.41
N GLN A 857 -47.41 -6.51 3.94
CA GLN A 857 -48.50 -5.79 4.65
C GLN A 857 -49.06 -6.32 6.00
N GLN A 858 -48.96 -7.61 6.33
CA GLN A 858 -49.47 -8.20 7.59
C GLN A 858 -48.42 -8.98 8.43
N ASP A 859 -47.18 -9.12 7.94
CA ASP A 859 -46.09 -9.83 8.60
C ASP A 859 -45.23 -8.86 9.42
N THR A 860 -45.48 -8.79 10.73
CA THR A 860 -44.93 -7.76 11.62
C THR A 860 -43.43 -7.87 11.81
N GLU A 861 -42.86 -9.09 11.79
CA GLU A 861 -41.41 -9.31 11.92
C GLU A 861 -40.68 -9.02 10.60
N ARG A 862 -41.28 -9.38 9.46
CA ARG A 862 -40.73 -9.06 8.15
C ARG A 862 -40.79 -7.57 7.86
N VAL A 863 -41.87 -6.89 8.26
CA VAL A 863 -41.96 -5.42 8.22
C VAL A 863 -40.85 -4.79 9.08
N ALA A 864 -40.67 -5.22 10.33
CA ALA A 864 -39.62 -4.68 11.21
C ALA A 864 -38.20 -4.88 10.63
N THR A 865 -37.93 -6.04 10.04
CA THR A 865 -36.63 -6.38 9.44
C THR A 865 -36.36 -5.57 8.17
N LEU A 866 -37.37 -5.45 7.30
CA LEU A 866 -37.28 -4.64 6.08
C LEU A 866 -37.19 -3.14 6.41
N THR A 867 -37.87 -2.67 7.45
CA THR A 867 -37.74 -1.29 7.94
C THR A 867 -36.33 -1.01 8.47
N ARG A 868 -35.71 -1.93 9.23
CA ARG A 868 -34.32 -1.77 9.67
C ARG A 868 -33.34 -1.81 8.51
N SER A 869 -33.55 -2.69 7.54
CA SER A 869 -32.71 -2.80 6.33
C SER A 869 -32.83 -1.55 5.46
N LEU A 870 -34.03 -0.99 5.34
CA LEU A 870 -34.28 0.27 4.63
C LEU A 870 -33.59 1.44 5.34
N ALA A 871 -33.62 1.48 6.68
CA ALA A 871 -32.91 2.49 7.46
C ALA A 871 -31.38 2.39 7.28
N ALA A 872 -30.82 1.17 7.22
CA ALA A 872 -29.40 0.96 6.97
C ALA A 872 -28.98 1.38 5.55
N VAL A 873 -29.82 1.14 4.54
CA VAL A 873 -29.58 1.62 3.17
C VAL A 873 -29.68 3.15 3.11
N ASP A 874 -30.63 3.75 3.83
CA ASP A 874 -30.74 5.21 3.94
C ASP A 874 -29.51 5.84 4.61
N GLU A 875 -28.98 5.20 5.65
CA GLU A 875 -27.75 5.61 6.33
C GLU A 875 -26.51 5.48 5.42
N ALA A 876 -26.41 4.38 4.67
CA ALA A 876 -25.34 4.18 3.69
C ALA A 876 -25.38 5.22 2.56
N VAL A 877 -26.57 5.53 2.02
CA VAL A 877 -26.74 6.58 1.01
C VAL A 877 -26.31 7.94 1.56
N GLN A 878 -26.74 8.27 2.79
CA GLN A 878 -26.35 9.54 3.43
C GLN A 878 -24.83 9.62 3.65
N SER A 879 -24.18 8.51 4.03
CA SER A 879 -22.72 8.45 4.16
C SER A 879 -22.02 8.70 2.83
N MET A 880 -22.44 8.02 1.75
CA MET A 880 -21.81 8.18 0.43
C MET A 880 -22.05 9.58 -0.17
N GLU A 881 -23.23 10.16 0.04
CA GLU A 881 -23.51 11.54 -0.35
C GLU A 881 -22.63 12.55 0.40
N LYS A 882 -22.37 12.29 1.69
CA LYS A 882 -21.50 13.09 2.53
C LYS A 882 -20.04 13.01 2.05
N ASP A 883 -19.56 11.81 1.74
CA ASP A 883 -18.21 11.59 1.20
C ASP A 883 -18.03 12.32 -0.14
N ALA A 884 -19.03 12.26 -1.02
CA ALA A 884 -19.04 13.00 -2.28
C ALA A 884 -18.99 14.52 -2.08
N LEU A 885 -19.70 15.05 -1.07
CA LEU A 885 -19.67 16.48 -0.74
C LEU A 885 -18.32 16.92 -0.17
N PHE A 886 -17.67 16.08 0.64
CA PHE A 886 -16.30 16.34 1.13
C PHE A 886 -15.26 16.29 0.01
N ALA A 887 -15.39 15.35 -0.93
CA ALA A 887 -14.51 15.27 -2.09
C ALA A 887 -14.67 16.52 -2.99
N GLN A 888 -15.90 16.99 -3.20
CA GLN A 888 -16.17 18.24 -3.90
C GLN A 888 -15.59 19.46 -3.15
N LEU A 889 -15.71 19.49 -1.82
CA LEU A 889 -15.17 20.57 -0.99
C LEU A 889 -13.64 20.63 -1.10
N ALA A 890 -12.96 19.50 -0.98
CA ALA A 890 -11.51 19.39 -1.12
C ALA A 890 -11.05 19.87 -2.51
N ALA A 891 -11.73 19.46 -3.58
CA ALA A 891 -11.40 19.88 -4.94
C ALA A 891 -11.55 21.41 -5.14
N VAL A 892 -12.59 22.04 -4.56
CA VAL A 892 -12.74 23.50 -4.63
C VAL A 892 -11.66 24.21 -3.83
N GLN A 893 -11.27 23.68 -2.67
CA GLN A 893 -10.21 24.23 -1.82
C GLN A 893 -8.83 24.12 -2.47
N GLU A 894 -8.54 23.01 -3.16
CA GLU A 894 -7.30 22.80 -3.91
C GLU A 894 -7.18 23.81 -5.05
N VAL A 895 -8.22 23.97 -5.87
CA VAL A 895 -8.27 25.00 -6.92
C VAL A 895 -8.11 26.41 -6.33
N ALA A 896 -8.65 26.69 -5.14
CA ALA A 896 -8.49 27.98 -4.48
C ALA A 896 -7.07 28.23 -3.95
N ALA A 897 -6.37 27.18 -3.50
CA ALA A 897 -5.02 27.27 -2.96
C ALA A 897 -3.95 27.50 -4.04
N GLU A 898 -4.19 27.03 -5.27
CA GLU A 898 -3.28 27.21 -6.40
C GLU A 898 -3.37 28.60 -7.04
N LEU A 899 -4.43 29.34 -6.76
CA LEU A 899 -4.66 30.68 -7.30
C LEU A 899 -4.10 31.78 -6.39
N PRO A 900 -3.69 32.94 -6.96
CA PRO A 900 -3.31 34.10 -6.17
C PRO A 900 -4.44 34.54 -5.22
N PRO A 901 -4.11 34.99 -3.98
CA PRO A 901 -5.11 35.39 -2.99
C PRO A 901 -5.92 36.64 -3.40
N ASP A 902 -5.44 37.43 -4.36
CA ASP A 902 -6.11 38.61 -4.92
C ASP A 902 -6.86 38.32 -6.24
N ALA A 903 -6.92 37.05 -6.68
CA ALA A 903 -7.59 36.69 -7.92
C ALA A 903 -9.09 37.06 -7.87
N ALA A 904 -9.59 37.66 -8.95
CA ALA A 904 -10.98 38.13 -9.06
C ALA A 904 -12.05 37.03 -8.90
N VAL A 905 -11.64 35.75 -8.96
CA VAL A 905 -12.50 34.57 -8.79
C VAL A 905 -12.58 34.03 -7.36
N GLN A 906 -11.74 34.52 -6.43
CA GLN A 906 -11.75 34.13 -5.02
C GLN A 906 -13.15 34.21 -4.36
N PRO A 907 -13.94 35.29 -4.55
CA PRO A 907 -15.29 35.37 -3.97
C PRO A 907 -16.25 34.29 -4.47
N LEU A 908 -16.07 33.80 -5.71
CA LEU A 908 -16.88 32.73 -6.28
C LEU A 908 -16.52 31.36 -5.69
N LEU A 909 -15.22 31.14 -5.45
CA LEU A 909 -14.73 29.93 -4.77
C LEU A 909 -15.21 29.89 -3.31
N GLU A 910 -15.10 31.01 -2.59
CA GLU A 910 -15.65 31.15 -1.22
C GLU A 910 -17.16 30.90 -1.16
N GLN A 911 -17.92 31.43 -2.13
CA GLN A 911 -19.36 31.17 -2.24
C GLN A 911 -19.65 29.68 -2.45
N GLN A 912 -18.85 29.00 -3.27
CA GLN A 912 -19.01 27.57 -3.53
C GLN A 912 -18.65 26.71 -2.32
N VAL A 913 -17.56 27.04 -1.61
CA VAL A 913 -17.19 26.43 -0.33
C VAL A 913 -18.31 26.59 0.69
N THR A 914 -18.85 27.80 0.86
CA THR A 914 -19.97 28.07 1.78
C THR A 914 -21.20 27.24 1.43
N LYS A 915 -21.50 27.09 0.14
CA LYS A 915 -22.63 26.28 -0.35
C LYS A 915 -22.44 24.79 -0.03
N LEU A 916 -21.23 24.25 -0.22
CA LEU A 916 -20.93 22.85 0.06
C LEU A 916 -20.94 22.56 1.57
N LEU A 917 -20.34 23.44 2.36
CA LEU A 917 -20.39 23.39 3.82
C LEU A 917 -21.83 23.44 4.34
N GLY A 918 -22.69 24.29 3.77
CA GLY A 918 -24.11 24.34 4.12
C GLY A 918 -24.87 23.04 3.83
N LYS A 919 -24.50 22.31 2.77
CA LYS A 919 -25.08 20.98 2.48
C LYS A 919 -24.59 19.94 3.48
N LEU A 920 -23.30 19.95 3.82
CA LEU A 920 -22.73 19.06 4.83
C LEU A 920 -23.36 19.29 6.21
N GLN A 921 -23.57 20.55 6.61
CA GLN A 921 -24.31 20.90 7.83
C GLN A 921 -25.73 20.34 7.84
N GLN A 922 -26.45 20.41 6.70
CA GLN A 922 -27.81 19.85 6.61
C GLN A 922 -27.82 18.33 6.80
N GLN A 923 -26.82 17.62 6.26
CA GLN A 923 -26.68 16.18 6.47
C GLN A 923 -26.29 15.85 7.92
N GLU A 924 -25.37 16.59 8.52
CA GLU A 924 -25.00 16.43 9.92
C GLU A 924 -26.18 16.68 10.87
N LYS A 925 -27.01 17.69 10.56
CA LYS A 925 -28.24 17.98 11.30
C LYS A 925 -29.25 16.84 11.22
N ALA A 926 -29.28 16.08 10.12
CA ALA A 926 -30.20 14.95 9.94
C ALA A 926 -29.91 13.77 10.89
N LYS A 927 -28.75 13.72 11.54
CA LYS A 927 -28.40 12.72 12.56
C LYS A 927 -29.19 12.86 13.86
N TYR A 928 -29.81 14.02 14.08
CA TYR A 928 -30.52 14.37 15.30
C TYR A 928 -32.02 14.36 15.06
N SER A 929 -32.75 13.69 15.94
CA SER A 929 -34.21 13.82 16.02
C SER A 929 -34.61 15.22 16.50
N ALA A 930 -35.84 15.64 16.23
CA ALA A 930 -36.36 16.93 16.68
C ALA A 930 -36.24 17.13 18.20
N ALA A 931 -36.47 16.06 18.98
CA ALA A 931 -36.33 16.09 20.44
C ALA A 931 -34.87 16.25 20.89
N GLU A 932 -33.92 15.61 20.21
CA GLU A 932 -32.49 15.79 20.50
C GLU A 932 -32.02 17.20 20.17
N LEU A 933 -32.49 17.78 19.05
CA LEU A 933 -32.19 19.17 18.69
C LEU A 933 -32.75 20.16 19.71
N GLU A 934 -33.97 19.93 20.20
CA GLU A 934 -34.58 20.73 21.27
C GLU A 934 -33.78 20.62 22.57
N ALA A 935 -33.38 19.40 22.96
CA ALA A 935 -32.54 19.19 24.14
C ALA A 935 -31.15 19.86 24.03
N LEU A 936 -30.52 19.82 22.84
CA LEU A 936 -29.27 20.50 22.57
C LEU A 936 -29.44 22.03 22.61
N ALA A 937 -30.56 22.56 22.11
CA ALA A 937 -30.88 23.99 22.16
C ALA A 937 -31.07 24.46 23.61
N ASP A 938 -31.80 23.70 24.42
CA ASP A 938 -31.99 23.99 25.85
C ASP A 938 -30.66 23.95 26.62
N LEU A 939 -29.80 22.96 26.34
CA LEU A 939 -28.49 22.85 26.95
C LEU A 939 -27.58 24.02 26.51
N SER A 940 -27.63 24.40 25.23
CA SER A 940 -26.94 25.58 24.71
C SER A 940 -27.37 26.86 25.43
N ALA A 941 -28.69 27.07 25.62
CA ALA A 941 -29.21 28.23 26.33
C ALA A 941 -28.73 28.28 27.79
N ARG A 942 -28.70 27.13 28.47
CA ARG A 942 -28.18 27.01 29.85
C ARG A 942 -26.69 27.29 29.95
N LEU A 943 -25.90 26.82 28.98
CA LEU A 943 -24.47 27.09 28.92
C LEU A 943 -24.21 28.59 28.69
N ALA A 944 -24.94 29.22 27.77
CA ALA A 944 -24.82 30.65 27.48
C ALA A 944 -25.22 31.55 28.67
N ASP A 945 -26.14 31.13 29.54
CA ASP A 945 -26.54 31.89 30.74
C ASP A 945 -25.54 31.75 31.92
N THR A 946 -24.47 30.97 31.78
CA THR A 946 -23.46 30.76 32.83
C THR A 946 -22.58 32.00 33.00
N LYS A 947 -22.99 32.95 33.85
CA LYS A 947 -22.33 34.28 34.02
C LYS A 947 -20.87 34.27 34.49
N ALA A 948 -20.34 33.14 34.97
CA ALA A 948 -19.00 33.05 35.51
C ALA A 948 -17.90 32.94 34.42
N ILE A 949 -18.28 32.51 33.21
CA ILE A 949 -17.36 32.23 32.09
C ILE A 949 -18.08 32.66 30.79
N ASP A 950 -17.39 33.34 29.87
CA ASP A 950 -17.97 33.64 28.55
C ASP A 950 -17.99 32.36 27.70
N ILE A 951 -19.18 31.76 27.60
CA ILE A 951 -19.42 30.50 26.88
C ILE A 951 -20.31 30.81 25.67
N GLN A 952 -19.80 30.52 24.48
CA GLN A 952 -20.54 30.61 23.22
C GLN A 952 -20.78 29.20 22.67
N PRO A 953 -21.99 28.64 22.80
CA PRO A 953 -22.31 27.35 22.22
C PRO A 953 -22.23 27.38 20.69
N ILE A 954 -21.65 26.33 20.11
CA ILE A 954 -21.68 26.06 18.67
C ILE A 954 -22.73 24.97 18.43
N ALA A 955 -23.50 25.10 17.36
CA ALA A 955 -24.44 24.08 16.94
C ALA A 955 -23.71 22.76 16.64
N ALA A 956 -24.26 21.62 17.08
CA ALA A 956 -23.60 20.33 16.94
C ALA A 956 -23.37 19.94 15.46
N GLU A 957 -24.26 20.37 14.56
CA GLU A 957 -24.15 20.19 13.11
C GLU A 957 -23.03 21.00 12.45
N ASN A 958 -22.37 21.91 13.17
CA ASN A 958 -21.22 22.67 12.67
C ASN A 958 -19.89 21.93 12.90
N VAL A 959 -19.89 20.75 13.52
CA VAL A 959 -18.70 19.91 13.61
C VAL A 959 -18.81 18.83 12.54
N LEU A 960 -17.99 18.96 11.50
CA LEU A 960 -18.01 18.08 10.35
C LEU A 960 -16.79 17.15 10.39
N SER A 961 -16.98 15.89 10.01
CA SER A 961 -15.87 14.95 9.79
C SER A 961 -16.17 14.10 8.56
N PRO A 962 -15.21 13.90 7.64
CA PRO A 962 -15.44 13.10 6.43
C PRO A 962 -15.80 11.66 6.79
N ASN A 963 -14.92 10.98 7.55
CA ASN A 963 -15.01 9.52 7.72
C ASN A 963 -15.39 9.07 9.14
N ILE A 964 -15.62 10.00 10.09
CA ILE A 964 -15.99 9.65 11.46
C ILE A 964 -17.43 10.07 11.76
N TYR A 965 -18.22 9.13 12.26
CA TYR A 965 -19.54 9.41 12.81
C TYR A 965 -19.41 10.00 14.21
N ILE A 966 -19.48 11.33 14.29
CA ILE A 966 -19.55 12.05 15.57
C ILE A 966 -21.01 12.45 15.82
N LYS A 967 -21.54 12.09 16.99
CA LYS A 967 -22.86 12.54 17.46
C LYS A 967 -22.73 13.10 18.87
N PHE A 968 -23.14 14.35 19.03
CA PHE A 968 -22.98 15.07 20.29
C PHE A 968 -24.22 14.93 21.17
N ASP A 969 -24.01 14.64 22.45
CA ASP A 969 -25.04 14.66 23.49
C ASP A 969 -25.03 15.97 24.29
N ALA A 970 -24.07 16.85 24.00
CA ALA A 970 -24.00 18.23 24.46
C ALA A 970 -23.31 19.10 23.39
N PRO A 971 -23.70 20.38 23.24
CA PRO A 971 -23.15 21.23 22.20
C PRO A 971 -21.65 21.49 22.44
N PRO A 972 -20.82 21.51 21.38
CA PRO A 972 -19.52 22.15 21.40
C PRO A 972 -19.60 23.60 21.88
N VAL A 973 -18.53 24.13 22.47
CA VAL A 973 -18.54 25.52 22.98
C VAL A 973 -17.23 26.24 22.69
N ILE A 974 -17.29 27.55 22.49
CA ILE A 974 -16.13 28.43 22.53
C ILE A 974 -16.09 29.10 23.89
N ILE A 975 -14.95 29.01 24.56
CA ILE A 975 -14.70 29.62 25.86
C ILE A 975 -13.45 30.49 25.73
N ASN A 976 -13.58 31.79 25.98
CA ASN A 976 -12.47 32.75 25.88
C ASN A 976 -11.70 32.66 24.54
N GLY A 977 -12.41 32.42 23.43
CA GLY A 977 -11.83 32.29 22.09
C GLY A 977 -11.19 30.92 21.77
N GLN A 978 -11.30 29.93 22.65
CA GLN A 978 -10.83 28.55 22.40
C GLN A 978 -12.01 27.59 22.26
N ALA A 979 -11.96 26.67 21.30
CA ALA A 979 -12.98 25.64 21.10
C ALA A 979 -12.80 24.47 22.08
N TYR A 980 -13.89 24.04 22.69
CA TYR A 980 -13.98 22.90 23.58
C TYR A 980 -15.03 21.91 23.07
N LEU A 981 -14.71 20.63 23.14
CA LEU A 981 -15.63 19.56 22.80
C LEU A 981 -15.94 18.68 24.02
N PRO A 982 -17.15 18.12 24.12
CA PRO A 982 -17.43 17.04 25.07
C PRO A 982 -16.52 15.84 24.77
N ILE A 983 -15.62 15.53 25.70
CA ILE A 983 -14.55 14.55 25.45
C ILE A 983 -15.09 13.14 25.16
N ARG A 984 -16.23 12.78 25.76
CA ARG A 984 -16.85 11.47 25.54
C ARG A 984 -17.35 11.31 24.11
N SER A 985 -18.14 12.27 23.61
CA SER A 985 -18.73 12.21 22.27
C SER A 985 -17.66 12.13 21.18
N VAL A 986 -16.53 12.80 21.37
CA VAL A 986 -15.41 12.73 20.43
C VAL A 986 -14.65 11.42 20.59
N SER A 987 -14.17 11.10 21.80
CA SER A 987 -13.25 9.97 22.00
C SER A 987 -13.90 8.61 21.68
N GLU A 988 -15.16 8.41 22.06
CA GLU A 988 -15.89 7.17 21.75
C GLU A 988 -16.13 7.00 20.25
N SER A 989 -16.36 8.09 19.51
CA SER A 989 -16.46 8.08 18.05
C SER A 989 -15.15 7.68 17.36
N PHE A 990 -14.01 7.80 18.04
CA PHE A 990 -12.70 7.32 17.59
C PHE A 990 -12.32 5.94 18.18
N GLY A 991 -13.29 5.22 18.76
CA GLY A 991 -13.09 3.87 19.32
C GLY A 991 -12.34 3.86 20.65
N ALA A 992 -12.16 5.00 21.30
CA ALA A 992 -11.52 5.08 22.61
C ALA A 992 -12.55 4.90 23.74
N ALA A 993 -12.19 4.16 24.78
CA ALA A 993 -13.00 4.01 25.98
C ALA A 993 -12.83 5.23 26.90
N VAL A 994 -13.92 5.74 27.48
CA VAL A 994 -13.89 6.91 28.38
C VAL A 994 -14.40 6.56 29.77
N ASP A 995 -13.50 6.53 30.74
CA ASP A 995 -13.79 6.30 32.15
C ASP A 995 -13.80 7.60 32.96
N TRP A 996 -14.63 7.64 34.01
CA TRP A 996 -14.77 8.81 34.88
C TRP A 996 -14.63 8.42 36.35
N ALA A 997 -13.59 8.92 36.99
CA ALA A 997 -13.34 8.77 38.42
C ALA A 997 -13.91 9.97 39.19
N GLN A 998 -15.06 9.76 39.83
CA GLN A 998 -15.78 10.79 40.58
C GLN A 998 -14.97 11.37 41.76
N ASP A 999 -14.25 10.52 42.50
CA ASP A 999 -13.52 10.93 43.72
C ASP A 999 -12.36 11.88 43.43
N SER A 1000 -11.69 11.68 42.29
CA SER A 1000 -10.55 12.49 41.86
C SER A 1000 -10.93 13.55 40.83
N MET A 1001 -12.19 13.58 40.36
CA MET A 1001 -12.68 14.41 39.26
C MET A 1001 -11.78 14.25 38.01
N THR A 1002 -11.54 13.01 37.62
CA THR A 1002 -10.58 12.66 36.56
C THR A 1002 -11.28 11.89 35.45
N VAL A 1003 -11.09 12.34 34.20
CA VAL A 1003 -11.49 11.60 33.00
C VAL A 1003 -10.27 10.88 32.44
N THR A 1004 -10.45 9.61 32.09
CA THR A 1004 -9.43 8.78 31.45
C THR A 1004 -9.96 8.31 30.10
N VAL A 1005 -9.24 8.62 29.02
CA VAL A 1005 -9.52 8.15 27.66
C VAL A 1005 -8.47 7.12 27.31
N SER A 1006 -8.89 5.92 26.89
CA SER A 1006 -7.99 4.83 26.52
C SER A 1006 -8.26 4.38 25.08
N SER A 1007 -7.27 4.52 24.20
CA SER A 1007 -7.29 3.98 22.83
C SER A 1007 -6.14 2.99 22.62
N GLU A 1008 -6.06 2.39 21.43
CA GLU A 1008 -4.88 1.59 21.03
C GLU A 1008 -3.61 2.45 20.87
N SER A 1009 -3.76 3.76 20.66
CA SER A 1009 -2.66 4.68 20.37
C SER A 1009 -2.13 5.42 21.59
N ALA A 1010 -2.96 5.74 22.59
CA ALA A 1010 -2.57 6.48 23.78
C ALA A 1010 -3.59 6.34 24.94
N THR A 1011 -3.11 6.53 26.17
CA THR A 1011 -3.95 6.74 27.37
C THR A 1011 -3.86 8.18 27.84
N ILE A 1012 -4.96 8.92 27.77
CA ILE A 1012 -5.04 10.34 28.14
C ILE A 1012 -5.78 10.46 29.48
N THR A 1013 -5.17 11.10 30.47
CA THR A 1013 -5.79 11.37 31.77
C THR A 1013 -5.85 12.87 32.03
N CYS A 1014 -7.05 13.39 32.26
CA CYS A 1014 -7.27 14.81 32.55
C CYS A 1014 -8.05 14.99 33.85
N ARG A 1015 -7.54 15.85 34.74
CA ARG A 1015 -8.25 16.25 35.95
C ARG A 1015 -8.98 17.58 35.72
N ILE A 1016 -10.22 17.68 36.18
CA ILE A 1016 -11.02 18.91 36.01
C ILE A 1016 -10.35 20.10 36.72
N ASN A 1017 -10.30 21.24 36.05
CA ASN A 1017 -9.66 22.49 36.47
C ASN A 1017 -8.12 22.38 36.66
N ASP A 1018 -7.49 21.31 36.18
CA ASP A 1018 -6.04 21.15 36.15
C ASP A 1018 -5.54 21.37 34.72
N ALA A 1019 -4.48 22.17 34.58
CA ALA A 1019 -3.82 22.42 33.30
C ALA A 1019 -2.72 21.38 33.01
N THR A 1020 -2.55 20.40 33.89
CA THR A 1020 -1.66 19.24 33.70
C THR A 1020 -2.51 18.02 33.33
N ALA A 1021 -2.38 17.58 32.07
CA ALA A 1021 -2.88 16.29 31.62
C ALA A 1021 -1.74 15.25 31.65
N TYR A 1022 -2.07 13.98 31.42
CA TYR A 1022 -1.08 12.93 31.24
C TYR A 1022 -1.37 12.17 29.95
N ILE A 1023 -0.35 11.95 29.12
CA ILE A 1023 -0.41 11.11 27.92
C ILE A 1023 0.54 9.95 28.16
N ASP A 1024 0.02 8.71 28.19
CA ASP A 1024 0.77 7.50 28.52
C ASP A 1024 1.54 7.56 29.85
N GLY A 1025 1.01 8.33 30.80
CA GLY A 1025 1.59 8.55 32.12
C GLY A 1025 2.63 9.67 32.20
N GLU A 1026 3.02 10.27 31.07
CA GLU A 1026 3.92 11.43 31.03
C GLU A 1026 3.11 12.74 31.17
N PRO A 1027 3.54 13.71 32.00
CA PRO A 1027 2.81 14.95 32.19
C PRO A 1027 2.88 15.84 30.94
N PHE A 1028 1.72 16.33 30.51
CA PHE A 1028 1.55 17.23 29.37
C PHE A 1028 0.82 18.50 29.81
N GLN A 1029 1.41 19.66 29.54
CA GLN A 1029 0.81 20.95 29.87
C GLN A 1029 -0.22 21.34 28.81
N ILE A 1030 -1.48 21.46 29.19
CA ILE A 1030 -2.56 21.93 28.29
C ILE A 1030 -2.74 23.44 28.44
N GLU A 1031 -2.97 24.13 27.31
CA GLU A 1031 -3.11 25.59 27.27
C GLU A 1031 -4.29 26.09 28.12
N ALA A 1032 -5.31 25.25 28.29
CA ALA A 1032 -6.43 25.50 29.18
C ALA A 1032 -6.98 24.20 29.78
N PRO A 1033 -7.48 24.21 31.03
CA PRO A 1033 -7.84 23.00 31.74
C PRO A 1033 -9.10 22.33 31.19
N ALA A 1034 -9.26 21.04 31.48
CA ALA A 1034 -10.54 20.35 31.29
C ALA A 1034 -11.61 20.94 32.24
N LEU A 1035 -12.82 21.15 31.75
CA LEU A 1035 -13.92 21.78 32.48
C LEU A 1035 -15.11 20.83 32.62
N LEU A 1036 -15.85 20.92 33.73
CA LEU A 1036 -17.11 20.22 33.92
C LEU A 1036 -18.26 21.22 33.76
N LEU A 1037 -18.98 21.16 32.65
CA LEU A 1037 -20.06 22.08 32.31
C LEU A 1037 -21.35 21.30 32.06
N ALA A 1038 -22.44 21.71 32.71
CA ALA A 1038 -23.74 21.03 32.62
C ALA A 1038 -23.69 19.50 32.84
N GLY A 1039 -22.74 19.01 33.66
CA GLY A 1039 -22.55 17.58 33.93
C GLY A 1039 -21.79 16.82 32.86
N LYS A 1040 -21.14 17.51 31.91
CA LYS A 1040 -20.31 16.95 30.85
C LYS A 1040 -18.89 17.48 30.93
N THR A 1041 -17.91 16.64 30.63
CA THR A 1041 -16.50 17.02 30.62
C THR A 1041 -16.13 17.59 29.25
N TYR A 1042 -15.71 18.84 29.25
CA TYR A 1042 -15.25 19.59 28.09
C TYR A 1042 -13.74 19.71 28.13
N VAL A 1043 -13.10 19.48 26.99
CA VAL A 1043 -11.65 19.55 26.86
C VAL A 1043 -11.29 20.36 25.62
N PRO A 1044 -10.18 21.12 25.63
CA PRO A 1044 -9.78 21.90 24.47
C PRO A 1044 -9.62 21.02 23.23
N LEU A 1045 -10.23 21.44 22.12
CA LEU A 1045 -10.21 20.72 20.85
C LEU A 1045 -8.79 20.42 20.39
N ARG A 1046 -7.90 21.42 20.44
CA ARG A 1046 -6.49 21.28 20.03
C ARG A 1046 -5.76 20.19 20.81
N PHE A 1047 -6.01 20.08 22.12
CA PHE A 1047 -5.37 19.06 22.94
C PHE A 1047 -5.86 17.66 22.57
N ILE A 1048 -7.18 17.48 22.39
CA ILE A 1048 -7.73 16.20 21.96
C ILE A 1048 -7.21 15.85 20.56
N SER A 1049 -7.17 16.81 19.64
CA SER A 1049 -6.71 16.57 18.27
C SER A 1049 -5.24 16.18 18.22
N GLU A 1050 -4.36 16.90 18.93
CA GLU A 1050 -2.92 16.56 18.98
C GLU A 1050 -2.67 15.21 19.67
N SER A 1051 -3.39 14.92 20.76
CA SER A 1051 -3.20 13.68 21.52
C SER A 1051 -3.72 12.44 20.79
N LEU A 1052 -4.74 12.60 19.93
CA LEU A 1052 -5.32 11.53 19.13
C LEU A 1052 -4.83 11.51 17.68
N GLY A 1053 -3.96 12.45 17.27
CA GLY A 1053 -3.41 12.53 15.92
C GLY A 1053 -4.36 13.12 14.87
N LEU A 1054 -5.41 13.82 15.27
CA LEU A 1054 -6.45 14.37 14.39
C LEU A 1054 -6.06 15.73 13.82
N GLN A 1055 -6.43 15.98 12.58
CA GLN A 1055 -6.36 17.29 11.94
C GLN A 1055 -7.64 18.08 12.20
N VAL A 1056 -7.50 19.35 12.58
CA VAL A 1056 -8.64 20.24 12.84
C VAL A 1056 -8.49 21.52 12.03
N ASP A 1057 -9.53 21.86 11.28
CA ASP A 1057 -9.67 23.14 10.59
C ASP A 1057 -10.89 23.91 11.12
N TRP A 1058 -10.77 25.24 11.17
CA TRP A 1058 -11.82 26.15 11.65
C TRP A 1058 -12.17 27.18 10.57
N ASN A 1059 -13.40 27.09 10.07
CA ASN A 1059 -13.95 28.07 9.15
C ASN A 1059 -14.67 29.17 9.93
N ALA A 1060 -13.98 30.28 10.19
CA ALA A 1060 -14.52 31.39 10.97
C ALA A 1060 -15.82 32.03 10.39
N PRO A 1061 -15.96 32.24 9.06
CA PRO A 1061 -17.19 32.81 8.49
C PRO A 1061 -18.44 31.97 8.72
N THR A 1062 -18.32 30.64 8.66
CA THR A 1062 -19.45 29.71 8.83
C THR A 1062 -19.52 29.11 10.23
N GLN A 1063 -18.53 29.38 11.08
CA GLN A 1063 -18.35 28.81 12.41
C GLN A 1063 -18.35 27.28 12.40
N ILE A 1064 -17.69 26.69 11.40
CA ILE A 1064 -17.61 25.24 11.21
C ILE A 1064 -16.24 24.72 11.65
N ILE A 1065 -16.25 23.65 12.43
CA ILE A 1065 -15.08 22.86 12.81
C ILE A 1065 -15.04 21.63 11.91
N GLN A 1066 -13.97 21.45 11.14
CA GLN A 1066 -13.74 20.22 10.40
C GLN A 1066 -12.69 19.38 11.13
N ILE A 1067 -12.99 18.10 11.38
CA ILE A 1067 -12.11 17.15 12.06
C ILE A 1067 -11.82 15.99 11.11
N ALA A 1068 -10.56 15.79 10.77
CA ALA A 1068 -10.06 14.71 9.93
C ALA A 1068 -8.99 13.88 10.65
N ASN A 1069 -8.68 12.70 10.10
CA ASN A 1069 -7.66 11.80 10.62
C ASN A 1069 -6.29 12.06 9.98
#